data_AF-A0A5N6LZ63-F1
#
_entry.id   AF-A0A5N6LZ63-F1
#
_cell.length_a   1.000
_cell.length_b   1.000
_cell.length_c   1.000
_cell.angle_alpha   90.00
_cell.angle_beta   90.00
_cell.angle_gamma   90.00
#
_symmetry.space_group_name_H-M   'P 1'
#
loop_
_entity.id
_entity.type
_entity.pdbx_description
1 polymer ?
#
loop_
_entity_poly.entity_id
_entity_poly.type
_entity_poly.pdbx_seq_one_letter_code
_entity_poly.pdbx_strand_id
1 'polypeptide(L)'
;METPVSKRLLRKKSLSRSYDENLMDDYLDKQLGSSSRKRFRTKKELEKETEKEAMIALSLGFPIDALLEEEIKANVVSELDGKQQNDYIVVRNHILSRWRANVHAWLSKGQIKETVSNEYGQLIHSAYDFLLFNGYINFGVSPPFKAQMPEEATEGSVIIIGAGLAGLAAARQLLAFGFKVIVLEGRNRPGGNWRLIESLCDGVPIFYEKTVQAVRYDNDGVEVISGDQTYQADMVLCTVPLGVLKKRTIKFIPELPERKLKAIDKLGFGLLNKVAMVFPYVFWGEDLDTFGCLSRNSYTRGEFFLFYGYHTVSGGSVLVALVAGEAARSFEFTHPSTLLHRVLSILRGIYGPKGIDVPNPVQSVCTKWGHDPLSYGSYSHVRVHSSGSDYDILAENVGNRLFFAGEATNRQHPATMHGAYLSGLREASCIYRATRDGSKQTHPRKSSRKIVGSDILVNLFKYPDLAFGNFHFVFDPSNKDPKSIGLMMVAIKSSTELCHDNGKVNNTQHSDKQSLKLYTIISRVQANELESVAGGGDSRMTYLYKNLGLKLMGLDRFALVANSLISSIATKRGRDCVWACTWVPATDRSSRLLLTGSLDKTVKLWNPEVLSLVRTNTGHCLVIVSVAAHLSGKSAASASIDSFIRVFDVESNNTIATLEAPPSKVWKMQFDLRVKQLSP
;
A
#
# COMPACT_ATOMS: atom_id res chain seq x y z
N MET A 1 -30.99 37.23 22.24
CA MET A 1 -30.29 36.99 23.51
C MET A 1 -29.04 36.21 23.19
N GLU A 2 -27.96 36.94 22.92
CA GLU A 2 -26.66 36.38 22.62
C GLU A 2 -25.97 36.01 23.93
N THR A 3 -25.71 34.73 24.13
CA THR A 3 -24.84 34.26 25.22
C THR A 3 -23.40 34.59 24.88
N PRO A 4 -22.66 35.31 25.74
CA PRO A 4 -21.28 35.69 25.48
C PRO A 4 -20.38 34.45 25.54
N VAL A 5 -19.52 34.32 24.52
CA VAL A 5 -18.45 33.32 24.44
C VAL A 5 -17.58 33.41 25.69
N SER A 6 -17.62 32.34 26.49
CA SER A 6 -16.85 32.21 27.72
C SER A 6 -15.35 32.32 27.45
N LYS A 7 -14.71 33.25 28.16
CA LYS A 7 -13.27 33.46 28.16
C LYS A 7 -12.54 32.19 28.59
N ARG A 8 -11.58 31.77 27.75
CA ARG A 8 -10.35 30.98 28.06
C ARG A 8 -10.31 30.41 29.48
N LEU A 9 -10.78 29.18 29.65
CA LEU A 9 -10.46 28.35 30.81
C LEU A 9 -9.21 27.51 30.50
N LEU A 10 -8.08 28.10 30.88
CA LEU A 10 -6.96 27.46 31.58
C LEU A 10 -6.52 26.08 31.06
N ARG A 11 -5.42 26.11 30.28
CA ARG A 11 -4.40 25.07 30.28
C ARG A 11 -4.14 24.69 31.75
N LYS A 12 -4.59 23.52 32.22
CA LYS A 12 -4.11 22.94 33.47
C LYS A 12 -2.59 22.93 33.34
N LYS A 13 -1.89 23.66 34.23
CA LYS A 13 -0.42 23.81 34.21
C LYS A 13 0.26 22.44 34.33
N SER A 14 0.45 21.76 33.19
CA SER A 14 1.46 20.73 33.02
C SER A 14 2.80 21.46 32.90
N LEU A 15 3.56 21.51 34.00
CA LEU A 15 4.84 22.23 34.09
C LEU A 15 6.03 21.44 33.48
N SER A 16 5.79 20.29 32.87
CA SER A 16 6.81 19.50 32.15
C SER A 16 6.65 19.73 30.64
N ARG A 17 7.65 20.36 30.02
CA ARG A 17 7.71 20.60 28.57
C ARG A 17 7.93 19.27 27.85
N SER A 18 7.23 19.03 26.74
CA SER A 18 7.48 17.81 25.95
C SER A 18 8.64 17.90 24.97
N TYR A 19 9.04 19.10 24.55
CA TYR A 19 10.10 19.29 23.55
C TYR A 19 10.98 20.53 23.84
N ASP A 20 12.24 20.46 23.43
CA ASP A 20 13.27 21.49 23.55
C ASP A 20 14.17 21.47 22.30
N GLU A 21 14.08 22.49 21.44
CA GLU A 21 14.91 22.59 20.24
C GLU A 21 16.41 22.77 20.55
N ASN A 22 16.80 23.17 21.77
CA ASN A 22 18.22 23.20 22.14
C ASN A 22 18.84 21.79 22.20
N LEU A 23 18.00 20.74 22.27
CA LEU A 23 18.47 19.35 22.18
C LEU A 23 19.07 19.04 20.79
N MET A 24 18.53 19.64 19.73
CA MET A 24 19.10 19.57 18.37
C MET A 24 20.44 20.27 18.31
N ASP A 25 20.53 21.48 18.86
CA ASP A 25 21.78 22.25 18.89
C ASP A 25 22.85 21.50 19.70
N ASP A 26 22.50 20.90 20.84
CA ASP A 26 23.40 20.07 21.65
C ASP A 26 23.82 18.76 20.93
N TYR A 27 22.95 18.18 20.09
CA TYR A 27 23.28 17.01 19.28
C TYR A 27 24.22 17.37 18.11
N LEU A 28 23.96 18.48 17.43
CA LEU A 28 24.78 19.01 16.34
C LEU A 28 26.16 19.45 16.85
N ASP A 29 26.24 20.13 17.99
CA ASP A 29 27.50 20.53 18.62
C ASP A 29 28.32 19.29 19.04
N LYS A 30 27.67 18.19 19.48
CA LYS A 30 28.33 16.89 19.74
C LYS A 30 28.90 16.22 18.49
N GLN A 31 28.26 16.40 17.34
CA GLN A 31 28.69 15.82 16.06
C GLN A 31 29.76 16.67 15.35
N LEU A 32 29.67 18.00 15.46
CA LEU A 32 30.47 18.95 14.69
C LEU A 32 31.65 19.54 15.46
N GLY A 33 31.76 19.30 16.77
CA GLY A 33 32.90 19.74 17.58
C GLY A 33 33.07 21.26 17.67
N SER A 34 32.04 22.05 17.32
CA SER A 34 32.07 23.51 17.36
C SER A 34 31.30 24.06 18.55
N SER A 35 31.91 25.00 19.29
CA SER A 35 31.26 25.72 20.38
C SER A 35 30.42 26.89 19.84
N SER A 36 29.17 26.62 19.49
CA SER A 36 28.18 27.65 19.12
C SER A 36 27.64 28.33 20.39
N ARG A 37 27.59 29.67 20.44
CA ARG A 37 27.01 30.40 21.59
C ARG A 37 25.49 30.11 21.70
N LYS A 38 25.11 29.36 22.73
CA LYS A 38 23.73 29.00 23.11
C LYS A 38 22.84 30.24 23.29
N ARG A 39 21.72 30.30 22.56
CA ARG A 39 20.64 31.27 22.81
C ARG A 39 19.50 30.55 23.52
N PHE A 40 19.52 30.56 24.86
CA PHE A 40 18.42 29.99 25.66
C PHE A 40 17.12 30.77 25.41
N ARG A 41 16.11 30.08 24.86
CA ARG A 41 14.77 30.65 24.66
C ARG A 41 14.08 30.88 26.01
N THR A 42 13.43 32.03 26.15
CA THR A 42 12.66 32.38 27.35
C THR A 42 11.36 31.58 27.42
N LYS A 43 10.82 31.35 28.63
CA LYS A 43 9.54 30.63 28.82
C LYS A 43 8.38 31.22 27.99
N LYS A 44 8.35 32.55 27.82
CA LYS A 44 7.34 33.27 27.04
C LYS A 44 7.46 33.01 25.54
N GLU A 45 8.67 32.85 25.02
CA GLU A 45 8.91 32.51 23.61
C GLU A 45 8.44 31.07 23.30
N LEU A 46 8.72 30.12 24.21
CA LEU A 46 8.23 28.74 24.07
C LEU A 46 6.69 28.64 24.14
N GLU A 47 6.04 29.39 25.03
CA GLU A 47 4.57 29.42 25.10
C GLU A 47 3.95 29.93 23.78
N LYS A 48 4.53 30.98 23.20
CA LYS A 48 4.13 31.53 21.90
C LYS A 48 4.34 30.53 20.76
N GLU A 49 5.40 29.74 20.83
CA GLU A 49 5.69 28.67 19.87
C GLU A 49 4.64 27.55 19.94
N THR A 50 4.33 27.03 21.12
CA THR A 50 3.29 26.00 21.25
C THR A 50 1.91 26.52 20.81
N GLU A 51 1.60 27.80 21.06
CA GLU A 51 0.39 28.43 20.52
C GLU A 51 0.39 28.45 18.99
N LYS A 52 1.52 28.81 18.36
CA LYS A 52 1.66 28.78 16.90
C LYS A 52 1.47 27.36 16.34
N GLU A 53 2.06 26.35 16.96
CA GLU A 53 1.90 24.95 16.54
C GLU A 53 0.46 24.46 16.67
N ALA A 54 -0.22 24.83 17.75
CA ALA A 54 -1.64 24.53 17.91
C ALA A 54 -2.49 25.20 16.82
N MET A 55 -2.17 26.44 16.43
CA MET A 55 -2.86 27.11 15.31
C MET A 55 -2.59 26.44 13.96
N ILE A 56 -1.37 25.92 13.74
CA ILE A 56 -1.06 25.12 12.55
C ILE A 56 -1.88 23.82 12.56
N ALA A 57 -1.91 23.10 13.67
CA ALA A 57 -2.71 21.88 13.81
C ALA A 57 -4.21 22.14 13.57
N LEU A 58 -4.74 23.26 14.09
CA LEU A 58 -6.11 23.69 13.83
C LEU A 58 -6.39 23.91 12.35
N SER A 59 -5.46 24.53 11.61
CA SER A 59 -5.59 24.71 10.15
C SER A 59 -5.60 23.39 9.36
N LEU A 60 -5.14 22.30 9.98
CA LEU A 60 -5.13 20.94 9.44
C LEU A 60 -6.30 20.09 9.92
N GLY A 61 -7.25 20.69 10.67
CA GLY A 61 -8.46 20.02 11.16
C GLY A 61 -8.32 19.36 12.53
N PHE A 62 -7.18 19.55 13.24
CA PHE A 62 -7.01 19.01 14.59
C PHE A 62 -7.46 20.03 15.64
N PRO A 63 -8.34 19.65 16.59
CA PRO A 63 -8.69 20.54 17.69
C PRO A 63 -7.47 20.85 18.56
N ILE A 64 -7.42 22.09 19.06
CA ILE A 64 -6.28 22.63 19.81
C ILE A 64 -6.02 21.86 21.10
N ASP A 65 -7.08 21.44 21.78
CA ASP A 65 -7.10 20.93 23.14
C ASP A 65 -7.89 19.62 23.30
N ALA A 66 -8.27 18.99 22.20
CA ALA A 66 -8.96 17.71 22.19
C ALA A 66 -8.31 16.70 21.23
N LEU A 67 -8.70 15.44 21.38
CA LEU A 67 -8.42 14.39 20.42
C LEU A 67 -9.52 14.34 19.36
N LEU A 68 -9.16 13.96 18.14
CA LEU A 68 -10.13 13.56 17.12
C LEU A 68 -10.81 12.23 17.50
N GLU A 69 -12.00 11.97 16.95
CA GLU A 69 -12.64 10.66 17.12
C GLU A 69 -11.77 9.52 16.61
N GLU A 70 -11.04 9.73 15.52
CA GLU A 70 -10.12 8.75 14.93
C GLU A 70 -8.92 8.48 15.85
N GLU A 71 -8.44 9.50 16.56
CA GLU A 71 -7.37 9.37 17.57
C GLU A 71 -7.84 8.55 18.76
N ILE A 72 -9.06 8.80 19.23
CA ILE A 72 -9.69 8.03 20.30
C ILE A 72 -9.87 6.57 19.88
N LYS A 73 -10.43 6.32 18.68
CA LYS A 73 -10.60 4.96 18.13
C LYS A 73 -9.28 4.23 17.95
N ALA A 74 -8.20 4.95 17.62
CA ALA A 74 -6.86 4.40 17.49
C ALA A 74 -6.16 4.12 18.83
N ASN A 75 -6.78 4.46 19.97
CA ASN A 75 -6.20 4.33 21.31
C ASN A 75 -4.80 4.96 21.42
N VAL A 76 -4.65 6.19 20.89
CA VAL A 76 -3.35 6.88 20.88
C VAL A 76 -2.80 7.20 22.27
N VAL A 77 -3.68 7.22 23.27
CA VAL A 77 -3.37 7.36 24.70
C VAL A 77 -4.15 6.31 25.51
N SER A 78 -3.64 5.94 26.68
CA SER A 78 -4.29 4.96 27.57
C SER A 78 -5.37 5.58 28.45
N GLU A 79 -5.26 6.88 28.75
CA GLU A 79 -6.22 7.60 29.59
C GLU A 79 -6.72 8.87 28.88
N LEU A 80 -8.04 9.02 28.82
CA LEU A 80 -8.70 10.22 28.31
C LEU A 80 -8.81 11.30 29.40
N ASP A 81 -8.84 12.56 28.97
CA ASP A 81 -9.00 13.75 29.81
C ASP A 81 -7.92 13.92 30.91
N GLY A 82 -6.77 13.26 30.73
CA GLY A 82 -5.64 13.25 31.65
C GLY A 82 -4.42 14.06 31.18
N LYS A 83 -3.34 14.01 31.97
CA LYS A 83 -2.04 14.63 31.61
C LYS A 83 -1.47 14.02 30.32
N GLN A 84 -1.60 12.71 30.15
CA GLN A 84 -1.10 12.00 28.97
C GLN A 84 -1.73 12.51 27.67
N GLN A 85 -3.05 12.75 27.65
CA GLN A 85 -3.75 13.34 26.50
C GLN A 85 -3.22 14.74 26.17
N ASN A 86 -3.05 15.60 27.17
CA ASN A 86 -2.50 16.94 26.97
C ASN A 86 -1.07 16.88 26.40
N ASP A 87 -0.23 16.00 26.94
CA ASP A 87 1.15 15.84 26.47
C ASP A 87 1.17 15.26 25.04
N TYR A 88 0.28 14.31 24.71
CA TYR A 88 0.12 13.77 23.36
C TYR A 88 -0.30 14.86 22.36
N ILE A 89 -1.28 15.69 22.69
CA ILE A 89 -1.76 16.80 21.85
C ILE A 89 -0.62 17.74 21.51
N VAL A 90 0.22 18.08 22.50
CA VAL A 90 1.39 18.93 22.30
C VAL A 90 2.41 18.26 21.37
N VAL A 91 2.73 16.98 21.58
CA VAL A 91 3.65 16.22 20.71
C VAL A 91 3.11 16.11 19.28
N ARG A 92 1.83 15.78 19.11
CA ARG A 92 1.14 15.71 17.81
C ARG A 92 1.20 17.04 17.07
N ASN A 93 0.87 18.15 17.74
CA ASN A 93 0.89 19.48 17.13
C ASN A 93 2.31 19.88 16.71
N HIS A 94 3.33 19.53 17.51
CA HIS A 94 4.73 19.74 17.17
C HIS A 94 5.12 18.96 15.90
N ILE A 95 4.79 17.66 15.82
CA ILE A 95 5.08 16.84 14.62
C ILE A 95 4.42 17.43 13.36
N LEU A 96 3.14 17.82 13.45
CA LEU A 96 2.42 18.47 12.34
C LEU A 96 3.09 19.77 11.91
N SER A 97 3.49 20.62 12.86
CA SER A 97 4.17 21.88 12.59
C SER A 97 5.53 21.67 11.91
N ARG A 98 6.33 20.73 12.42
CA ARG A 98 7.64 20.35 11.84
C ARG A 98 7.46 19.84 10.41
N TRP A 99 6.42 19.03 10.17
CA TRP A 99 6.14 18.59 8.80
C TRP A 99 5.77 19.76 7.89
N ARG A 100 4.87 20.63 8.35
CA ARG A 100 4.37 21.76 7.57
C ARG A 100 5.46 22.78 7.22
N ALA A 101 6.51 22.86 8.04
CA ALA A 101 7.66 23.73 7.80
C ALA A 101 8.49 23.29 6.57
N ASN A 102 8.53 22.01 6.24
CA ASN A 102 9.21 21.52 5.03
C ASN A 102 8.51 20.28 4.46
N VAL A 103 7.44 20.48 3.71
CA VAL A 103 6.63 19.41 3.09
C VAL A 103 7.32 18.66 1.94
N HIS A 104 8.59 18.96 1.65
CA HIS A 104 9.36 18.33 0.59
C HIS A 104 10.37 17.29 1.11
N ALA A 105 10.71 17.30 2.40
CA ALA A 105 11.64 16.33 3.01
C ALA A 105 10.87 15.12 3.57
N TRP A 106 11.51 14.01 3.94
CA TRP A 106 10.83 13.02 4.78
C TRP A 106 11.05 13.38 6.25
N LEU A 107 9.99 13.50 7.04
CA LEU A 107 10.09 13.72 8.48
C LEU A 107 10.20 12.36 9.19
N SER A 108 11.37 12.01 9.71
CA SER A 108 11.60 10.74 10.42
C SER A 108 11.28 10.83 11.92
N LYS A 109 11.00 9.68 12.56
CA LYS A 109 10.90 9.61 14.03
C LYS A 109 12.18 10.08 14.73
N GLY A 110 13.35 9.86 14.11
CA GLY A 110 14.64 10.29 14.66
C GLY A 110 14.69 11.81 14.82
N GLN A 111 14.32 12.54 13.78
CA GLN A 111 14.26 14.01 13.79
C GLN A 111 13.29 14.58 14.83
N ILE A 112 12.23 13.84 15.16
CA ILE A 112 11.31 14.23 16.24
C ILE A 112 11.91 13.94 17.61
N LYS A 113 12.63 12.84 17.80
CA LYS A 113 13.34 12.54 19.06
C LYS A 113 14.48 13.51 19.36
N GLU A 114 14.97 14.22 18.33
CA GLU A 114 15.98 15.27 18.50
C GLU A 114 15.38 16.56 19.09
N THR A 115 14.08 16.81 18.90
CA THR A 115 13.40 17.99 19.47
C THR A 115 12.54 17.65 20.67
N VAL A 116 12.00 16.44 20.79
CA VAL A 116 11.09 16.01 21.87
C VAL A 116 11.86 15.20 22.92
N SER A 117 11.65 15.51 24.21
CA SER A 117 12.30 14.80 25.33
C SER A 117 12.03 13.30 25.28
N ASN A 118 13.06 12.49 25.55
CA ASN A 118 12.99 11.02 25.48
C ASN A 118 11.96 10.41 26.45
N GLU A 119 11.58 11.12 27.52
CA GLU A 119 10.52 10.68 28.44
C GLU A 119 9.16 10.55 27.76
N TYR A 120 8.94 11.27 26.65
CA TYR A 120 7.73 11.20 25.83
C TYR A 120 7.84 10.19 24.70
N GLY A 121 8.83 9.29 24.72
CA GLY A 121 9.11 8.33 23.65
C GLY A 121 7.88 7.54 23.19
N GLN A 122 7.05 7.06 24.12
CA GLN A 122 5.79 6.36 23.80
C GLN A 122 4.80 7.26 23.04
N LEU A 123 4.64 8.51 23.47
CA LEU A 123 3.76 9.48 22.81
C LEU A 123 4.28 9.90 21.44
N ILE A 124 5.61 10.01 21.27
CA ILE A 124 6.23 10.25 19.96
C ILE A 124 5.88 9.12 19.00
N HIS A 125 6.04 7.85 19.41
CA HIS A 125 5.72 6.71 18.54
C HIS A 125 4.22 6.70 18.20
N SER A 126 3.35 6.86 19.20
CA SER A 126 1.90 6.87 19.02
C SER A 126 1.44 7.99 18.08
N ALA A 127 1.84 9.24 18.35
CA ALA A 127 1.46 10.39 17.53
C ALA A 127 2.04 10.30 16.12
N TYR A 128 3.32 9.94 15.98
CA TYR A 128 3.94 9.81 14.67
C TYR A 128 3.29 8.71 13.83
N ASP A 129 3.07 7.52 14.41
CA ASP A 129 2.44 6.41 13.68
C ASP A 129 1.00 6.76 13.30
N PHE A 130 0.24 7.36 14.22
CA PHE A 130 -1.09 7.85 13.89
C PHE A 130 -1.05 8.83 12.71
N LEU A 131 -0.20 9.85 12.77
CA LEU A 131 -0.11 10.87 11.72
C LEU A 131 0.37 10.29 10.38
N LEU A 132 1.35 9.40 10.39
CA LEU A 132 1.89 8.76 9.19
C LEU A 132 0.86 7.85 8.52
N PHE A 133 0.29 6.90 9.27
CA PHE A 133 -0.58 5.88 8.70
C PHE A 133 -1.95 6.43 8.29
N ASN A 134 -2.38 7.57 8.84
CA ASN A 134 -3.59 8.28 8.39
C ASN A 134 -3.33 9.34 7.29
N GLY A 135 -2.08 9.51 6.83
CA GLY A 135 -1.77 10.44 5.75
C GLY A 135 -1.85 11.93 6.16
N TYR A 136 -1.51 12.26 7.41
CA TYR A 136 -1.37 13.65 7.86
C TYR A 136 0.06 14.19 7.72
N ILE A 137 1.05 13.30 7.66
CA ILE A 137 2.45 13.63 7.38
C ILE A 137 3.02 12.71 6.31
N ASN A 138 4.12 13.12 5.69
CA ASN A 138 4.90 12.29 4.76
C ASN A 138 4.10 11.67 3.59
N PHE A 139 3.04 12.35 3.15
CA PHE A 139 2.23 11.94 2.01
C PHE A 139 2.54 12.83 0.79
N GLY A 140 2.26 12.32 -0.41
CA GLY A 140 2.38 13.07 -1.66
C GLY A 140 3.39 12.47 -2.63
N VAL A 141 4.12 13.32 -3.35
CA VAL A 141 4.93 12.96 -4.53
C VAL A 141 6.39 13.42 -4.46
N SER A 142 6.86 13.90 -3.31
CA SER A 142 8.25 14.36 -3.20
C SER A 142 9.24 13.18 -3.38
N PRO A 143 10.39 13.36 -4.07
CA PRO A 143 11.36 12.28 -4.30
C PRO A 143 11.81 11.52 -3.04
N PRO A 144 12.05 12.17 -1.88
CA PRO A 144 12.39 11.45 -0.64
C PRO A 144 11.35 10.42 -0.21
N PHE A 145 10.08 10.57 -0.58
CA PHE A 145 9.03 9.62 -0.23
C PHE A 145 9.14 8.33 -1.04
N LYS A 146 9.59 8.45 -2.31
CA LYS A 146 9.83 7.30 -3.18
C LYS A 146 10.97 6.43 -2.62
N ALA A 147 11.99 7.06 -2.06
CA ALA A 147 13.11 6.36 -1.43
C ALA A 147 12.71 5.59 -0.15
N GLN A 148 11.52 5.86 0.42
CA GLN A 148 10.98 5.12 1.57
C GLN A 148 10.11 3.93 1.17
N MET A 149 9.78 3.79 -0.12
CA MET A 149 9.01 2.64 -0.60
C MET A 149 9.90 1.38 -0.52
N PRO A 150 9.46 0.30 0.14
CA PRO A 150 10.21 -0.94 0.19
C PRO A 150 10.45 -1.51 -1.22
N GLU A 151 11.66 -2.02 -1.48
CA GLU A 151 11.99 -2.68 -2.76
C GLU A 151 11.19 -3.98 -2.96
N GLU A 152 10.90 -4.69 -1.86
CA GLU A 152 10.08 -5.89 -1.83
C GLU A 152 8.84 -5.63 -0.96
N ALA A 153 7.67 -6.14 -1.40
CA ALA A 153 6.43 -6.02 -0.63
C ALA A 153 6.54 -6.81 0.69
N THR A 154 6.23 -6.15 1.79
CA THR A 154 6.26 -6.71 3.16
C THR A 154 4.87 -6.99 3.72
N GLU A 155 3.83 -6.47 3.08
CA GLU A 155 2.42 -6.61 3.46
C GLU A 155 1.65 -7.41 2.38
N GLY A 156 0.33 -7.47 2.52
CA GLY A 156 -0.56 -8.12 1.55
C GLY A 156 -0.63 -7.42 0.19
N SER A 157 -1.57 -7.88 -0.62
CA SER A 157 -1.82 -7.42 -1.98
C SER A 157 -3.15 -6.68 -2.10
N VAL A 158 -3.15 -5.60 -2.88
CA VAL A 158 -4.33 -4.75 -3.09
C VAL A 158 -4.50 -4.47 -4.59
N ILE A 159 -5.71 -4.71 -5.09
CA ILE A 159 -6.12 -4.25 -6.43
C ILE A 159 -6.91 -2.95 -6.27
N ILE A 160 -6.54 -1.92 -7.01
CA ILE A 160 -7.26 -0.64 -7.03
C ILE A 160 -7.98 -0.52 -8.36
N ILE A 161 -9.29 -0.26 -8.33
CA ILE A 161 -10.11 -0.05 -9.52
C ILE A 161 -10.25 1.45 -9.75
N GLY A 162 -9.58 1.97 -10.77
CA GLY A 162 -9.55 3.36 -11.18
C GLY A 162 -8.23 4.09 -10.84
N ALA A 163 -7.58 4.66 -11.85
CA ALA A 163 -6.41 5.54 -11.74
C ALA A 163 -6.83 7.02 -11.70
N GLY A 164 -7.91 7.31 -10.98
CA GLY A 164 -8.27 8.67 -10.59
C GLY A 164 -7.47 9.14 -9.38
N LEU A 165 -7.69 10.39 -8.96
CA LEU A 165 -6.95 11.00 -7.85
C LEU A 165 -7.06 10.20 -6.53
N ALA A 166 -8.22 9.61 -6.24
CA ALA A 166 -8.41 8.75 -5.07
C ALA A 166 -7.60 7.45 -5.15
N GLY A 167 -7.70 6.73 -6.27
CA GLY A 167 -6.99 5.48 -6.48
C GLY A 167 -5.47 5.66 -6.46
N LEU A 168 -4.97 6.71 -7.10
CA LEU A 168 -3.53 7.01 -7.11
C LEU A 168 -3.00 7.47 -5.76
N ALA A 169 -3.77 8.27 -4.99
CA ALA A 169 -3.39 8.63 -3.62
C ALA A 169 -3.30 7.39 -2.72
N ALA A 170 -4.28 6.50 -2.82
CA ALA A 170 -4.27 5.24 -2.09
C ALA A 170 -3.10 4.34 -2.51
N ALA A 171 -2.86 4.20 -3.82
CA ALA A 171 -1.81 3.36 -4.36
C ALA A 171 -0.44 3.73 -3.79
N ARG A 172 -0.11 5.02 -3.80
CA ARG A 172 1.18 5.51 -3.27
C ARG A 172 1.34 5.25 -1.78
N GLN A 173 0.30 5.52 -0.99
CA GLN A 173 0.36 5.26 0.44
C GLN A 173 0.49 3.77 0.74
N LEU A 174 -0.26 2.92 0.05
CA LEU A 174 -0.19 1.47 0.23
C LEU A 174 1.19 0.91 -0.17
N LEU A 175 1.78 1.39 -1.27
CA LEU A 175 3.16 1.06 -1.64
C LEU A 175 4.15 1.51 -0.55
N ALA A 176 4.00 2.73 -0.03
CA ALA A 176 4.83 3.21 1.08
C ALA A 176 4.64 2.42 2.39
N PHE A 177 3.46 1.82 2.58
CA PHE A 177 3.18 0.91 3.70
C PHE A 177 3.69 -0.53 3.44
N GLY A 178 4.24 -0.81 2.25
CA GLY A 178 4.81 -2.11 1.90
C GLY A 178 3.83 -3.10 1.25
N PHE A 179 2.64 -2.67 0.84
CA PHE A 179 1.70 -3.52 0.11
C PHE A 179 2.14 -3.73 -1.34
N LYS A 180 1.81 -4.89 -1.90
CA LYS A 180 1.84 -5.11 -3.33
C LYS A 180 0.59 -4.49 -3.97
N VAL A 181 0.74 -3.46 -4.79
CA VAL A 181 -0.39 -2.74 -5.38
C VAL A 181 -0.38 -2.86 -6.90
N ILE A 182 -1.55 -3.09 -7.49
CA ILE A 182 -1.80 -2.83 -8.92
C ILE A 182 -3.04 -1.97 -9.09
N VAL A 183 -3.07 -1.13 -10.13
CA VAL A 183 -4.21 -0.28 -10.48
C VAL A 183 -4.78 -0.70 -11.83
N LEU A 184 -6.08 -0.93 -11.92
CA LEU A 184 -6.81 -1.22 -13.16
C LEU A 184 -7.58 0.03 -13.59
N GLU A 185 -7.23 0.61 -14.74
CA GLU A 185 -7.87 1.80 -15.29
C GLU A 185 -8.60 1.48 -16.59
N GLY A 186 -9.89 1.81 -16.67
CA GLY A 186 -10.70 1.53 -17.85
C GLY A 186 -10.33 2.36 -19.07
N ARG A 187 -9.76 3.56 -18.87
CA ARG A 187 -9.26 4.43 -19.94
C ARG A 187 -7.84 4.05 -20.36
N ASN A 188 -7.41 4.62 -21.48
CA ASN A 188 -6.01 4.62 -21.92
C ASN A 188 -5.14 5.70 -21.23
N ARG A 189 -5.66 6.34 -20.18
CA ARG A 189 -4.99 7.41 -19.43
C ARG A 189 -5.52 7.49 -18.00
N PRO A 190 -4.74 8.00 -17.04
CA PRO A 190 -5.26 8.29 -15.71
C PRO A 190 -6.20 9.52 -15.73
N GLY A 191 -6.96 9.71 -14.66
CA GLY A 191 -7.98 10.76 -14.55
C GLY A 191 -7.60 11.87 -13.57
N GLY A 192 -7.78 13.14 -13.94
CA GLY A 192 -7.60 14.28 -13.05
C GLY A 192 -6.78 15.43 -13.65
N ASN A 193 -6.15 16.24 -12.79
CA ASN A 193 -5.25 17.33 -13.20
C ASN A 193 -3.90 16.73 -13.65
N TRP A 194 -3.53 16.93 -14.92
CA TRP A 194 -2.38 16.25 -15.53
C TRP A 194 -1.08 16.37 -14.73
N ARG A 195 -0.69 17.59 -14.31
CA ARG A 195 0.58 17.81 -13.59
C ARG A 195 0.65 17.03 -12.28
N LEU A 196 -0.45 17.01 -11.52
CA LEU A 196 -0.51 16.25 -10.27
C LEU A 196 -0.56 14.75 -10.53
N ILE A 197 -1.36 14.32 -11.50
CA ILE A 197 -1.58 12.91 -11.83
C ILE A 197 -0.30 12.26 -12.36
N GLU A 198 0.44 12.95 -13.22
CA GLU A 198 1.74 12.50 -13.73
C GLU A 198 2.71 12.20 -12.57
N SER A 199 2.80 13.11 -11.60
CA SER A 199 3.64 12.91 -10.41
C SER A 199 3.14 11.76 -9.52
N LEU A 200 1.82 11.55 -9.45
CA LEU A 200 1.26 10.46 -8.66
C LEU A 200 1.46 9.08 -9.30
N CYS A 201 1.47 9.00 -10.63
CA CYS A 201 1.66 7.76 -11.37
C CYS A 201 3.09 7.22 -11.29
N ASP A 202 4.08 8.09 -11.00
CA ASP A 202 5.48 7.66 -10.91
C ASP A 202 5.69 6.55 -9.86
N GLY A 203 6.14 5.38 -10.32
CA GLY A 203 6.37 4.19 -9.50
C GLY A 203 5.12 3.36 -9.19
N VAL A 204 3.94 3.69 -9.75
CA VAL A 204 2.70 2.95 -9.52
C VAL A 204 2.44 1.96 -10.68
N PRO A 205 2.23 0.66 -10.42
CA PRO A 205 1.87 -0.30 -11.46
C PRO A 205 0.43 -0.10 -11.95
N ILE A 206 0.25 0.55 -13.10
CA ILE A 206 -1.07 0.85 -13.69
C ILE A 206 -1.27 0.05 -14.98
N PHE A 207 -2.39 -0.65 -15.07
CA PHE A 207 -2.85 -1.34 -16.28
C PHE A 207 -4.02 -0.57 -16.89
N TYR A 208 -3.75 0.05 -18.04
CA TYR A 208 -4.75 0.79 -18.80
C TYR A 208 -5.63 -0.12 -19.66
N GLU A 209 -6.77 0.42 -20.09
CA GLU A 209 -7.78 -0.27 -20.90
C GLU A 209 -8.30 -1.55 -20.22
N LYS A 210 -8.36 -1.54 -18.88
CA LYS A 210 -8.88 -2.60 -18.02
C LYS A 210 -10.20 -2.17 -17.40
N THR A 211 -11.26 -2.21 -18.20
CA THR A 211 -12.63 -2.03 -17.68
C THR A 211 -13.01 -3.25 -16.86
N VAL A 212 -13.23 -3.07 -15.56
CA VAL A 212 -13.68 -4.12 -14.66
C VAL A 212 -15.17 -4.38 -14.87
N GLN A 213 -15.58 -5.64 -15.03
CA GLN A 213 -16.99 -6.03 -15.13
C GLN A 213 -17.51 -6.73 -13.86
N ALA A 214 -16.63 -7.37 -13.08
CA ALA A 214 -17.05 -8.03 -11.85
C ALA A 214 -15.96 -8.04 -10.78
N VAL A 215 -16.41 -8.05 -9.53
CA VAL A 215 -15.57 -8.18 -8.34
C VAL A 215 -16.16 -9.29 -7.48
N ARG A 216 -15.43 -10.39 -7.34
CA ARG A 216 -15.74 -11.48 -6.41
C ARG A 216 -14.93 -11.29 -5.14
N TYR A 217 -15.54 -11.53 -3.99
CA TYR A 217 -14.85 -11.42 -2.71
C TYR A 217 -15.44 -12.38 -1.69
N ASP A 218 -14.58 -12.97 -0.87
CA ASP A 218 -14.92 -13.85 0.23
C ASP A 218 -13.94 -13.65 1.40
N ASN A 219 -13.92 -14.60 2.35
CA ASN A 219 -13.03 -14.52 3.49
C ASN A 219 -11.56 -14.77 3.14
N ASP A 220 -11.26 -15.36 1.99
CA ASP A 220 -9.91 -15.78 1.58
C ASP A 220 -9.25 -14.76 0.66
N GLY A 221 -10.03 -13.96 -0.08
CA GLY A 221 -9.48 -12.87 -0.89
C GLY A 221 -10.50 -12.23 -1.83
N VAL A 222 -9.97 -11.65 -2.91
CA VAL A 222 -10.75 -11.00 -3.95
C VAL A 222 -10.29 -11.42 -5.35
N GLU A 223 -11.25 -11.51 -6.27
CA GLU A 223 -11.01 -11.69 -7.71
C GLU A 223 -11.65 -10.54 -8.49
N VAL A 224 -10.85 -9.81 -9.26
CA VAL A 224 -11.32 -8.71 -10.11
C VAL A 224 -11.26 -9.15 -11.56
N ILE A 225 -12.39 -9.12 -12.25
CA ILE A 225 -12.55 -9.62 -13.61
C ILE A 225 -12.60 -8.43 -14.58
N SER A 226 -11.68 -8.42 -15.55
CA SER A 226 -11.60 -7.44 -16.63
C SER A 226 -11.43 -8.16 -17.98
N GLY A 227 -12.53 -8.27 -18.73
CA GLY A 227 -12.60 -9.06 -19.95
C GLY A 227 -12.32 -10.54 -19.64
N ASP A 228 -11.37 -11.12 -20.38
CA ASP A 228 -10.92 -12.50 -20.18
C ASP A 228 -9.85 -12.64 -19.09
N GLN A 229 -9.49 -11.54 -18.42
CA GLN A 229 -8.45 -11.51 -17.39
C GLN A 229 -9.06 -11.49 -15.99
N THR A 230 -8.48 -12.29 -15.09
CA THR A 230 -8.82 -12.31 -13.67
C THR A 230 -7.60 -11.94 -12.85
N TYR A 231 -7.76 -11.00 -11.94
CA TYR A 231 -6.72 -10.51 -11.04
C TYR A 231 -7.07 -10.90 -9.61
N GLN A 232 -6.14 -11.51 -8.87
CA GLN A 232 -6.33 -11.94 -7.49
C GLN A 232 -5.51 -11.10 -6.52
N ALA A 233 -6.10 -10.80 -5.37
CA ALA A 233 -5.43 -10.12 -4.26
C ALA A 233 -6.11 -10.43 -2.92
N ASP A 234 -5.53 -9.94 -1.83
CA ASP A 234 -6.13 -10.05 -0.49
C ASP A 234 -7.31 -9.07 -0.34
N MET A 235 -7.19 -7.88 -0.93
CA MET A 235 -8.16 -6.79 -0.82
C MET A 235 -8.32 -6.04 -2.15
N VAL A 236 -9.46 -5.39 -2.33
CA VAL A 236 -9.74 -4.51 -3.46
C VAL A 236 -10.24 -3.15 -2.98
N LEU A 237 -9.75 -2.08 -3.59
CA LEU A 237 -10.23 -0.72 -3.40
C LEU A 237 -10.97 -0.26 -4.67
N CYS A 238 -12.27 -0.07 -4.55
CA CYS A 238 -13.11 0.45 -5.61
C CYS A 238 -13.14 1.99 -5.58
N THR A 239 -12.68 2.64 -6.66
CA THR A 239 -12.68 4.11 -6.77
C THR A 239 -13.48 4.63 -7.95
N VAL A 240 -14.33 3.78 -8.52
CA VAL A 240 -15.13 4.14 -9.69
C VAL A 240 -16.13 5.26 -9.35
N PRO A 241 -16.47 6.14 -10.32
CA PRO A 241 -17.43 7.19 -10.08
C PRO A 241 -18.79 6.66 -9.62
N LEU A 242 -19.51 7.43 -8.80
CA LEU A 242 -20.84 7.06 -8.33
C LEU A 242 -21.80 6.72 -9.49
N GLY A 243 -21.70 7.42 -10.63
CA GLY A 243 -22.49 7.11 -11.82
C GLY A 243 -22.30 5.67 -12.34
N VAL A 244 -21.08 5.13 -12.27
CA VAL A 244 -20.77 3.73 -12.63
C VAL A 244 -21.46 2.76 -11.67
N LEU A 245 -21.40 3.04 -10.36
CA LEU A 245 -22.09 2.24 -9.34
C LEU A 245 -23.62 2.26 -9.53
N LYS A 246 -24.20 3.43 -9.83
CA LYS A 246 -25.64 3.58 -10.10
C LYS A 246 -26.10 2.84 -11.35
N LYS A 247 -25.22 2.72 -12.37
CA LYS A 247 -25.50 1.95 -13.59
C LYS A 247 -25.33 0.45 -13.40
N ARG A 248 -24.75 -0.01 -12.28
CA ARG A 248 -24.52 -1.42 -11.95
C ARG A 248 -23.75 -2.16 -13.06
N THR A 249 -22.82 -1.47 -13.73
CA THR A 249 -21.98 -2.06 -14.78
C THR A 249 -20.91 -2.99 -14.22
N ILE A 250 -20.60 -2.87 -12.92
CA ILE A 250 -19.73 -3.79 -12.19
C ILE A 250 -20.61 -4.69 -11.32
N LYS A 251 -20.49 -6.00 -11.49
CA LYS A 251 -21.18 -7.00 -10.68
C LYS A 251 -20.36 -7.36 -9.45
N PHE A 252 -20.91 -7.14 -8.26
CA PHE A 252 -20.30 -7.56 -7.00
C PHE A 252 -20.83 -8.96 -6.60
N ILE A 253 -19.94 -9.87 -6.20
CA ILE A 253 -20.28 -11.25 -5.85
C ILE A 253 -19.58 -11.62 -4.53
N PRO A 254 -20.30 -11.81 -3.41
CA PRO A 254 -21.75 -11.62 -3.26
C PRO A 254 -22.19 -10.17 -3.49
N GLU A 255 -23.49 -9.95 -3.64
CA GLU A 255 -24.06 -8.61 -3.86
C GLU A 255 -23.71 -7.65 -2.69
N LEU A 256 -23.62 -6.36 -2.99
CA LEU A 256 -23.38 -5.35 -1.96
C LEU A 256 -24.51 -5.32 -0.93
N PRO A 257 -24.21 -5.00 0.36
CA PRO A 257 -25.23 -4.87 1.39
C PRO A 257 -26.36 -3.90 0.99
N GLU A 258 -27.60 -4.24 1.32
CA GLU A 258 -28.79 -3.46 0.92
C GLU A 258 -28.71 -1.99 1.34
N ARG A 259 -28.15 -1.71 2.52
CA ARG A 259 -27.92 -0.35 3.03
C ARG A 259 -27.01 0.46 2.09
N LYS A 260 -25.95 -0.16 1.55
CA LYS A 260 -25.02 0.47 0.61
C LYS A 260 -25.66 0.68 -0.76
N LEU A 261 -26.43 -0.30 -1.25
CA LEU A 261 -27.21 -0.13 -2.49
C LEU A 261 -28.21 1.04 -2.39
N LYS A 262 -28.94 1.15 -1.27
CA LYS A 262 -29.85 2.28 -1.02
C LYS A 262 -29.11 3.62 -1.01
N ALA A 263 -27.92 3.71 -0.42
CA ALA A 263 -27.11 4.93 -0.43
C ALA A 263 -26.65 5.30 -1.86
N ILE A 264 -26.18 4.31 -2.64
CA ILE A 264 -25.84 4.49 -4.06
C ILE A 264 -27.05 5.05 -4.82
N ASP A 265 -28.25 4.52 -4.60
CA ASP A 265 -29.46 4.94 -5.31
C ASP A 265 -29.97 6.33 -4.87
N LYS A 266 -29.89 6.65 -3.58
CA LYS A 266 -30.30 7.95 -3.01
C LYS A 266 -29.40 9.11 -3.44
N LEU A 267 -28.07 8.91 -3.41
CA LEU A 267 -27.13 9.96 -3.76
C LEU A 267 -27.37 10.44 -5.20
N GLY A 268 -27.36 11.76 -5.37
CA GLY A 268 -27.43 12.38 -6.68
C GLY A 268 -26.09 12.29 -7.39
N PHE A 269 -26.11 12.16 -8.71
CA PHE A 269 -24.93 12.30 -9.54
C PHE A 269 -25.24 13.32 -10.63
N GLY A 270 -24.57 14.46 -10.56
CA GLY A 270 -24.83 15.65 -11.34
C GLY A 270 -24.28 15.57 -12.76
N LEU A 271 -24.56 16.61 -13.52
CA LEU A 271 -24.08 16.76 -14.88
C LEU A 271 -23.71 18.22 -15.15
N LEU A 272 -22.45 18.44 -15.55
CA LEU A 272 -21.90 19.72 -15.95
C LEU A 272 -20.95 19.46 -17.12
N ASN A 273 -21.20 20.09 -18.26
CA ASN A 273 -20.37 19.99 -19.45
C ASN A 273 -19.69 21.31 -19.78
N LYS A 274 -18.68 21.22 -20.64
CA LYS A 274 -17.84 22.35 -21.06
C LYS A 274 -17.65 22.32 -22.57
N VAL A 275 -17.55 23.50 -23.15
CA VAL A 275 -16.99 23.72 -24.50
C VAL A 275 -15.70 24.50 -24.32
N ALA A 276 -14.56 23.83 -24.51
CA ALA A 276 -13.25 24.47 -24.52
C ALA A 276 -12.91 24.87 -25.96
N MET A 277 -12.49 26.12 -26.15
CA MET A 277 -12.19 26.70 -27.46
C MET A 277 -10.84 27.40 -27.40
N VAL A 278 -9.95 27.06 -28.32
CA VAL A 278 -8.64 27.71 -28.52
C VAL A 278 -8.78 28.68 -29.68
N PHE A 279 -8.51 29.96 -29.45
CA PHE A 279 -8.59 31.01 -30.47
C PHE A 279 -7.19 31.46 -30.93
N PRO A 280 -7.08 32.13 -32.08
CA PRO A 280 -5.82 32.70 -32.55
C PRO A 280 -5.29 33.85 -31.67
N TYR A 281 -6.18 34.59 -31.00
CA TYR A 281 -5.83 35.69 -30.09
C TYR A 281 -6.93 35.89 -29.03
N VAL A 282 -6.59 36.63 -27.96
CA VAL A 282 -7.51 36.96 -26.87
C VAL A 282 -8.39 38.16 -27.27
N PHE A 283 -9.61 37.90 -27.73
CA PHE A 283 -10.56 38.96 -28.13
C PHE A 283 -11.46 39.44 -26.97
N TRP A 284 -11.48 38.71 -25.85
CA TRP A 284 -12.37 39.00 -24.71
C TRP A 284 -11.78 39.98 -23.69
N GLY A 285 -10.55 40.44 -23.90
CA GLY A 285 -9.81 41.32 -22.99
C GLY A 285 -8.96 40.53 -21.98
N GLU A 286 -7.90 41.16 -21.49
CA GLU A 286 -6.94 40.51 -20.58
C GLU A 286 -7.36 40.58 -19.11
N ASP A 287 -8.20 41.55 -18.75
CA ASP A 287 -8.62 41.83 -17.37
C ASP A 287 -9.79 40.96 -16.88
N LEU A 288 -10.39 40.15 -17.76
CA LEU A 288 -11.58 39.36 -17.45
C LEU A 288 -11.24 37.87 -17.29
N ASP A 289 -11.31 37.39 -16.05
CA ASP A 289 -11.25 35.95 -15.76
C ASP A 289 -12.55 35.24 -16.13
N THR A 290 -13.70 35.91 -15.96
CA THR A 290 -15.03 35.33 -16.27
C THR A 290 -16.03 36.37 -16.77
N PHE A 291 -16.99 35.92 -17.57
CA PHE A 291 -18.19 36.70 -17.90
C PHE A 291 -19.40 35.80 -18.14
N GLY A 292 -20.60 36.33 -17.89
CA GLY A 292 -21.86 35.59 -17.99
C GLY A 292 -22.68 35.94 -19.22
N CYS A 293 -23.56 35.02 -19.62
CA CYS A 293 -24.59 35.24 -20.63
C CYS A 293 -25.95 34.81 -20.07
N LEU A 294 -26.93 35.72 -20.06
CA LEU A 294 -28.25 35.44 -19.51
C LEU A 294 -29.20 34.92 -20.58
N SER A 295 -29.82 33.77 -20.31
CA SER A 295 -30.89 33.24 -21.15
C SER A 295 -32.23 33.88 -20.80
N ARG A 296 -33.07 34.17 -21.80
CA ARG A 296 -34.45 34.63 -21.60
C ARG A 296 -35.41 33.50 -21.19
N ASN A 297 -35.03 32.25 -21.46
CA ASN A 297 -35.85 31.08 -21.17
C ASN A 297 -35.26 30.32 -19.98
N SER A 298 -36.11 30.01 -19.00
CA SER A 298 -35.73 29.28 -17.78
C SER A 298 -35.18 27.88 -18.09
N TYR A 299 -35.71 27.20 -19.12
CA TYR A 299 -35.26 25.85 -19.51
C TYR A 299 -33.83 25.83 -20.07
N THR A 300 -33.39 26.91 -20.72
CA THR A 300 -32.05 27.06 -21.31
C THR A 300 -31.12 27.93 -20.46
N ARG A 301 -31.51 28.27 -19.22
CA ARG A 301 -30.72 29.13 -18.33
C ARG A 301 -29.31 28.64 -18.03
N GLY A 302 -29.08 27.33 -18.18
CA GLY A 302 -27.78 26.70 -17.98
C GLY A 302 -26.98 26.50 -19.26
N GLU A 303 -27.49 26.88 -20.43
CA GLU A 303 -26.77 26.78 -21.71
C GLU A 303 -25.81 27.97 -21.87
N PHE A 304 -24.50 27.71 -21.90
CA PHE A 304 -23.44 28.72 -22.11
C PHE A 304 -23.56 29.94 -21.19
N PHE A 305 -24.00 29.74 -19.95
CA PHE A 305 -24.35 30.82 -19.03
C PHE A 305 -23.12 31.53 -18.42
N LEU A 306 -21.96 30.86 -18.42
CA LEU A 306 -20.72 31.34 -17.82
C LEU A 306 -19.52 30.94 -18.69
N PHE A 307 -18.64 31.91 -18.94
CA PHE A 307 -17.42 31.77 -19.70
C PHE A 307 -16.21 32.05 -18.80
N TYR A 308 -15.15 31.26 -18.96
CA TYR A 308 -13.87 31.42 -18.27
C TYR A 308 -12.77 31.71 -19.28
N GLY A 309 -12.07 32.83 -19.11
CA GLY A 309 -10.82 33.13 -19.78
C GLY A 309 -9.68 32.39 -19.10
N TYR A 310 -8.96 31.55 -19.84
CA TYR A 310 -7.82 30.77 -19.32
C TYR A 310 -6.47 31.31 -19.82
N HIS A 311 -6.44 32.48 -20.47
CA HIS A 311 -5.22 33.04 -21.06
C HIS A 311 -4.12 33.33 -20.05
N THR A 312 -4.48 33.76 -18.84
CA THR A 312 -3.54 34.05 -17.74
C THR A 312 -2.89 32.81 -17.13
N VAL A 313 -3.51 31.63 -17.26
CA VAL A 313 -3.05 30.39 -16.61
C VAL A 313 -2.59 29.30 -17.58
N SER A 314 -3.10 29.30 -18.81
CA SER A 314 -2.77 28.28 -19.82
C SER A 314 -1.61 28.69 -20.74
N GLY A 315 -1.27 29.99 -20.78
CA GLY A 315 -0.30 30.54 -21.72
C GLY A 315 -0.81 30.64 -23.18
N GLY A 316 -2.09 30.33 -23.43
CA GLY A 316 -2.71 30.43 -24.75
C GLY A 316 -4.12 31.03 -24.70
N SER A 317 -4.66 31.46 -25.85
CA SER A 317 -5.99 32.08 -25.95
C SER A 317 -7.11 31.06 -25.83
N VAL A 318 -7.34 30.54 -24.62
CA VAL A 318 -8.35 29.53 -24.30
C VAL A 318 -9.55 30.16 -23.62
N LEU A 319 -10.74 29.90 -24.14
CA LEU A 319 -12.02 30.27 -23.53
C LEU A 319 -12.86 29.01 -23.30
N VAL A 320 -13.46 28.89 -22.12
CA VAL A 320 -14.28 27.73 -21.75
C VAL A 320 -15.70 28.19 -21.40
N ALA A 321 -16.69 27.68 -22.12
CA ALA A 321 -18.11 27.90 -21.84
C ALA A 321 -18.71 26.75 -21.03
N LEU A 322 -19.47 27.05 -19.98
CA LEU A 322 -20.13 26.06 -19.13
C LEU A 322 -21.56 25.75 -19.57
N VAL A 323 -21.95 24.48 -19.43
CA VAL A 323 -23.32 24.01 -19.68
C VAL A 323 -23.78 23.19 -18.47
N ALA A 324 -24.84 23.65 -17.79
CA ALA A 324 -25.33 23.10 -16.54
C ALA A 324 -26.85 22.86 -16.54
N GLY A 325 -27.35 22.22 -15.48
CA GLY A 325 -28.79 22.05 -15.26
C GLY A 325 -29.47 21.22 -16.34
N GLU A 326 -30.70 21.60 -16.70
CA GLU A 326 -31.49 20.88 -17.72
C GLU A 326 -30.86 20.96 -19.11
N ALA A 327 -30.24 22.09 -19.45
CA ALA A 327 -29.52 22.27 -20.71
C ALA A 327 -28.36 21.27 -20.87
N ALA A 328 -27.71 20.85 -19.79
CA ALA A 328 -26.66 19.84 -19.87
C ALA A 328 -27.18 18.49 -20.38
N ARG A 329 -28.46 18.15 -20.16
CA ARG A 329 -29.05 16.90 -20.64
C ARG A 329 -29.29 16.91 -22.15
N SER A 330 -29.79 18.01 -22.70
CA SER A 330 -29.97 18.14 -24.16
C SER A 330 -28.63 18.29 -24.89
N PHE A 331 -27.67 18.98 -24.25
CA PHE A 331 -26.30 19.13 -24.76
C PHE A 331 -25.64 17.78 -25.07
N GLU A 332 -25.81 16.79 -24.20
CA GLU A 332 -25.26 15.45 -24.33
C GLU A 332 -25.62 14.75 -25.65
N PHE A 333 -26.82 14.99 -26.18
CA PHE A 333 -27.30 14.40 -27.45
C PHE A 333 -27.07 15.30 -28.67
N THR A 334 -26.61 16.53 -28.46
CA THR A 334 -26.39 17.48 -29.56
C THR A 334 -25.01 17.24 -30.20
N HIS A 335 -24.93 17.37 -31.52
CA HIS A 335 -23.66 17.23 -32.24
C HIS A 335 -22.69 18.38 -31.87
N PRO A 336 -21.38 18.10 -31.64
CA PRO A 336 -20.41 19.12 -31.22
C PRO A 336 -20.32 20.35 -32.14
N SER A 337 -20.44 20.18 -33.46
CA SER A 337 -20.41 21.33 -34.40
C SER A 337 -21.59 22.27 -34.20
N THR A 338 -22.78 21.75 -33.92
CA THR A 338 -23.98 22.56 -33.61
C THR A 338 -23.78 23.33 -32.31
N LEU A 339 -23.21 22.69 -31.29
CA LEU A 339 -22.90 23.32 -30.01
C LEU A 339 -21.87 24.43 -30.17
N LEU A 340 -20.82 24.18 -30.96
CA LEU A 340 -19.81 25.18 -31.30
C LEU A 340 -20.42 26.38 -32.04
N HIS A 341 -21.28 26.13 -33.03
CA HIS A 341 -21.96 27.19 -33.76
C HIS A 341 -22.82 28.06 -32.84
N ARG A 342 -23.56 27.44 -31.90
CA ARG A 342 -24.38 28.17 -30.92
C ARG A 342 -23.55 29.05 -30.00
N VAL A 343 -22.47 28.51 -29.43
CA VAL A 343 -21.61 29.30 -28.53
C VAL A 343 -20.89 30.44 -29.27
N LEU A 344 -20.44 30.21 -30.51
CA LEU A 344 -19.85 31.27 -31.33
C LEU A 344 -20.86 32.35 -31.72
N SER A 345 -22.12 31.98 -31.98
CA SER A 345 -23.19 32.95 -32.21
C SER A 345 -23.42 33.85 -31.00
N ILE A 346 -23.34 33.29 -29.78
CA ILE A 346 -23.42 34.08 -28.54
C ILE A 346 -22.23 35.04 -28.43
N LEU A 347 -21.01 34.54 -28.62
CA LEU A 347 -19.81 35.36 -28.53
C LEU A 347 -19.83 36.50 -29.57
N ARG A 348 -20.18 36.20 -30.82
CA ARG A 348 -20.34 37.22 -31.88
C ARG A 348 -21.42 38.24 -31.54
N GLY A 349 -22.52 37.81 -30.91
CA GLY A 349 -23.57 38.71 -30.42
C GLY A 349 -23.12 39.64 -29.28
N ILE A 350 -22.17 39.20 -28.43
CA ILE A 350 -21.63 39.99 -27.32
C ILE A 350 -20.59 41.00 -27.82
N TYR A 351 -19.69 40.58 -28.72
CA TYR A 351 -18.50 41.33 -29.10
C TYR A 351 -18.67 42.12 -30.41
N GLY A 352 -19.54 41.67 -31.32
CA GLY A 352 -19.84 42.39 -32.56
C GLY A 352 -20.31 43.83 -32.34
N PRO A 353 -21.26 44.10 -31.41
CA PRO A 353 -21.66 45.47 -31.08
C PRO A 353 -20.54 46.35 -30.49
N LYS A 354 -19.44 45.74 -30.04
CA LYS A 354 -18.25 46.43 -29.53
C LYS A 354 -17.20 46.67 -30.63
N GLY A 355 -17.50 46.33 -31.89
CA GLY A 355 -16.56 46.42 -33.00
C GLY A 355 -15.46 45.36 -32.97
N ILE A 356 -15.62 44.30 -32.17
CA ILE A 356 -14.63 43.23 -32.02
C ILE A 356 -15.05 42.04 -32.88
N ASP A 357 -14.20 41.66 -33.85
CA ASP A 357 -14.40 40.45 -34.65
C ASP A 357 -14.00 39.19 -33.85
N VAL A 358 -14.91 38.22 -33.82
CA VAL A 358 -14.74 36.95 -33.11
C VAL A 358 -14.33 35.86 -34.11
N PRO A 359 -13.05 35.45 -34.10
CA PRO A 359 -12.55 34.49 -35.06
C PRO A 359 -13.13 33.09 -34.79
N ASN A 360 -13.04 32.21 -35.79
CA ASN A 360 -13.27 30.79 -35.54
C ASN A 360 -12.14 30.24 -34.64
N PRO A 361 -12.44 29.31 -33.72
CA PRO A 361 -11.41 28.69 -32.91
C PRO A 361 -10.55 27.76 -33.76
N VAL A 362 -9.25 27.74 -33.45
CA VAL A 362 -8.26 26.81 -34.02
C VAL A 362 -8.62 25.37 -33.65
N GLN A 363 -9.08 25.17 -32.41
CA GLN A 363 -9.51 23.86 -31.92
C GLN A 363 -10.64 24.03 -30.91
N SER A 364 -11.54 23.04 -30.86
CA SER A 364 -12.58 22.99 -29.84
C SER A 364 -12.82 21.57 -29.34
N VAL A 365 -13.26 21.46 -28.09
CA VAL A 365 -13.66 20.19 -27.46
C VAL A 365 -14.93 20.40 -26.65
N CYS A 366 -15.91 19.53 -26.85
CA CYS A 366 -17.13 19.46 -26.03
C CYS A 366 -17.04 18.24 -25.11
N THR A 367 -17.15 18.43 -23.80
CA THR A 367 -17.22 17.30 -22.86
C THR A 367 -18.61 16.68 -22.84
N LYS A 368 -18.68 15.36 -22.70
CA LYS A 368 -19.95 14.60 -22.62
C LYS A 368 -19.90 13.61 -21.44
N TRP A 369 -19.85 14.15 -20.23
CA TRP A 369 -19.65 13.36 -19.01
C TRP A 369 -20.79 12.37 -18.72
N GLY A 370 -22.01 12.67 -19.15
CA GLY A 370 -23.18 11.82 -18.97
C GLY A 370 -23.18 10.59 -19.87
N HIS A 371 -22.67 10.70 -21.10
CA HIS A 371 -22.50 9.57 -22.03
C HIS A 371 -21.18 8.82 -21.84
N ASP A 372 -20.24 9.37 -21.08
CA ASP A 372 -18.98 8.68 -20.79
C ASP A 372 -19.25 7.41 -19.96
N PRO A 373 -18.97 6.20 -20.49
CA PRO A 373 -19.33 4.94 -19.85
C PRO A 373 -18.50 4.63 -18.60
N LEU A 374 -17.44 5.40 -18.34
CA LEU A 374 -16.59 5.28 -17.18
C LEU A 374 -16.84 6.39 -16.15
N SER A 375 -17.90 7.19 -16.34
CA SER A 375 -18.32 8.22 -15.39
C SER A 375 -19.84 8.26 -15.18
N TYR A 376 -20.63 8.34 -16.26
CA TYR A 376 -22.09 8.54 -16.26
C TYR A 376 -22.57 9.80 -15.52
N GLY A 377 -21.79 10.88 -15.59
CA GLY A 377 -22.06 12.17 -14.95
C GLY A 377 -20.77 12.87 -14.52
N SER A 378 -20.92 14.01 -13.85
CA SER A 378 -19.80 14.85 -13.43
C SER A 378 -19.32 14.55 -12.02
N TYR A 379 -20.18 14.69 -11.02
CA TYR A 379 -19.85 14.54 -9.61
C TYR A 379 -21.12 14.41 -8.74
N SER A 380 -20.97 13.90 -7.53
CA SER A 380 -22.08 13.66 -6.60
C SER A 380 -22.74 14.95 -6.07
N HIS A 381 -23.98 14.82 -5.61
CA HIS A 381 -24.67 15.87 -4.85
C HIS A 381 -25.70 15.23 -3.90
N VAL A 382 -26.06 15.94 -2.83
CA VAL A 382 -27.16 15.55 -1.96
C VAL A 382 -28.49 15.82 -2.67
N ARG A 383 -29.12 14.77 -3.19
CA ARG A 383 -30.45 14.83 -3.80
C ARG A 383 -31.52 14.98 -2.70
N VAL A 384 -32.71 15.48 -3.05
CA VAL A 384 -33.90 15.39 -2.19
C VAL A 384 -34.07 13.94 -1.71
N HIS A 385 -34.33 13.77 -0.40
CA HIS A 385 -34.41 12.47 0.29
C HIS A 385 -33.08 11.71 0.50
N SER A 386 -31.95 12.33 0.18
CA SER A 386 -30.60 11.88 0.57
C SER A 386 -30.06 12.77 1.69
N SER A 387 -28.98 12.36 2.33
CA SER A 387 -28.26 13.20 3.31
C SER A 387 -26.75 12.94 3.28
N GLY A 388 -26.00 13.73 4.06
CA GLY A 388 -24.56 13.51 4.24
C GLY A 388 -24.20 12.09 4.72
N SER A 389 -25.09 11.42 5.44
CA SER A 389 -24.86 10.05 5.91
C SER A 389 -24.72 9.03 4.77
N ASP A 390 -25.30 9.31 3.59
CA ASP A 390 -25.19 8.38 2.46
C ASP A 390 -23.75 8.33 1.90
N TYR A 391 -22.97 9.42 2.04
CA TYR A 391 -21.53 9.42 1.74
C TYR A 391 -20.76 8.53 2.71
N ASP A 392 -21.08 8.61 4.00
CA ASP A 392 -20.46 7.78 5.05
C ASP A 392 -20.76 6.29 4.79
N ILE A 393 -22.02 5.95 4.48
CA ILE A 393 -22.43 4.58 4.12
C ILE A 393 -21.71 4.10 2.85
N LEU A 394 -21.54 4.96 1.85
CA LEU A 394 -20.82 4.58 0.65
C LEU A 394 -19.33 4.31 0.93
N ALA A 395 -18.73 5.01 1.89
CA ALA A 395 -17.34 4.80 2.33
C ALA A 395 -17.14 3.51 3.15
N GLU A 396 -18.18 2.95 3.78
CA GLU A 396 -18.06 1.73 4.60
C GLU A 396 -17.42 0.57 3.81
N ASN A 397 -16.43 -0.12 4.35
CA ASN A 397 -15.89 -1.32 3.69
C ASN A 397 -16.84 -2.51 3.84
N VAL A 398 -16.67 -3.53 3.00
CA VAL A 398 -17.42 -4.79 3.04
C VAL A 398 -16.45 -5.92 3.36
N GLY A 399 -16.66 -6.54 4.52
CA GLY A 399 -15.93 -7.74 4.95
C GLY A 399 -14.43 -7.55 5.16
N ASN A 400 -13.93 -6.32 5.32
CA ASN A 400 -12.48 -6.02 5.32
C ASN A 400 -11.76 -6.56 4.06
N ARG A 401 -12.49 -6.60 2.94
CA ARG A 401 -12.02 -7.13 1.65
C ARG A 401 -12.24 -6.13 0.52
N LEU A 402 -13.42 -5.52 0.50
CA LEU A 402 -13.83 -4.53 -0.50
C LEU A 402 -13.98 -3.14 0.13
N PHE A 403 -13.11 -2.23 -0.28
CA PHE A 403 -13.03 -0.85 0.21
C PHE A 403 -13.53 0.14 -0.84
N PHE A 404 -13.92 1.35 -0.43
CA PHE A 404 -14.48 2.36 -1.31
C PHE A 404 -13.85 3.74 -1.07
N ALA A 405 -13.24 4.30 -2.10
CA ALA A 405 -12.77 5.69 -2.14
C ALA A 405 -13.37 6.43 -3.33
N GLY A 406 -13.10 7.73 -3.40
CA GLY A 406 -13.61 8.62 -4.43
C GLY A 406 -14.37 9.80 -3.83
N GLU A 407 -14.65 10.81 -4.65
CA GLU A 407 -15.33 12.03 -4.21
C GLU A 407 -16.67 11.76 -3.52
N ALA A 408 -17.41 10.74 -3.99
CA ALA A 408 -18.69 10.34 -3.41
C ALA A 408 -18.59 9.56 -2.08
N THR A 409 -17.38 9.39 -1.54
CA THR A 409 -17.14 8.70 -0.25
C THR A 409 -16.62 9.67 0.82
N ASN A 410 -16.61 10.98 0.54
CA ASN A 410 -16.12 11.99 1.48
C ASN A 410 -17.24 12.98 1.81
N ARG A 411 -17.89 12.81 2.97
CA ARG A 411 -19.00 13.66 3.41
C ARG A 411 -18.64 15.13 3.59
N GLN A 412 -17.41 15.42 4.05
CA GLN A 412 -16.97 16.79 4.32
C GLN A 412 -16.59 17.53 3.04
N HIS A 413 -16.06 16.80 2.06
CA HIS A 413 -15.53 17.37 0.81
C HIS A 413 -16.05 16.65 -0.45
N PRO A 414 -17.36 16.42 -0.61
CA PRO A 414 -17.90 15.72 -1.78
C PRO A 414 -17.71 16.56 -3.05
N ALA A 415 -17.74 15.92 -4.22
CA ALA A 415 -17.64 16.59 -5.51
C ALA A 415 -16.35 17.40 -5.76
N THR A 416 -15.29 17.12 -5.01
CA THR A 416 -14.02 17.84 -5.11
C THR A 416 -12.83 16.93 -5.38
N MET A 417 -11.78 17.49 -5.99
CA MET A 417 -10.49 16.81 -6.19
C MET A 417 -9.82 16.48 -4.85
N HIS A 418 -9.78 17.42 -3.91
CA HIS A 418 -9.16 17.16 -2.60
C HIS A 418 -9.96 16.14 -1.78
N GLY A 419 -11.29 16.13 -1.86
CA GLY A 419 -12.11 15.09 -1.24
C GLY A 419 -11.81 13.69 -1.77
N ALA A 420 -11.64 13.56 -3.09
CA ALA A 420 -11.19 12.31 -3.70
C ALA A 420 -9.78 11.91 -3.22
N TYR A 421 -8.82 12.84 -3.23
CA TYR A 421 -7.46 12.59 -2.74
C TYR A 421 -7.45 12.09 -1.29
N LEU A 422 -8.14 12.81 -0.39
CA LEU A 422 -8.25 12.48 1.03
C LEU A 422 -8.94 11.14 1.26
N SER A 423 -9.96 10.80 0.46
CA SER A 423 -10.60 9.48 0.55
C SER A 423 -9.65 8.34 0.20
N GLY A 424 -8.71 8.57 -0.74
CA GLY A 424 -7.66 7.59 -1.06
C GLY A 424 -6.69 7.36 0.10
N LEU A 425 -6.23 8.45 0.73
CA LEU A 425 -5.38 8.35 1.94
C LEU A 425 -6.11 7.64 3.08
N ARG A 426 -7.39 7.95 3.28
CA ARG A 426 -8.24 7.30 4.29
C ARG A 426 -8.34 5.80 4.04
N GLU A 427 -8.67 5.36 2.83
CA GLU A 427 -8.80 3.93 2.56
C GLU A 427 -7.47 3.18 2.63
N ALA A 428 -6.34 3.82 2.29
CA ALA A 428 -5.02 3.22 2.52
C ALA A 428 -4.77 2.95 4.02
N SER A 429 -5.14 3.89 4.90
CA SER A 429 -5.10 3.71 6.37
C SER A 429 -6.03 2.58 6.82
N CYS A 430 -7.26 2.55 6.31
CA CYS A 430 -8.25 1.52 6.64
C CYS A 430 -7.78 0.11 6.22
N ILE A 431 -7.21 -0.04 5.03
CA ILE A 431 -6.64 -1.29 4.53
C ILE A 431 -5.48 -1.75 5.43
N TYR A 432 -4.56 -0.83 5.76
CA TYR A 432 -3.45 -1.12 6.68
C TYR A 432 -3.90 -1.52 8.09
N ARG A 433 -4.99 -0.94 8.59
CA ARG A 433 -5.58 -1.36 9.88
C ARG A 433 -6.27 -2.71 9.78
N ALA A 434 -6.97 -2.98 8.69
CA ALA A 434 -7.68 -4.24 8.50
C ALA A 434 -6.74 -5.46 8.54
N THR A 435 -5.51 -5.34 8.01
CA THR A 435 -4.49 -6.40 8.12
C THR A 435 -4.03 -6.63 9.56
N ARG A 436 -4.09 -5.60 10.40
CA ARG A 436 -3.65 -5.63 11.80
C ARG A 436 -4.74 -6.02 12.78
N ASP A 437 -5.98 -5.57 12.58
CA ASP A 437 -7.12 -5.87 13.45
C ASP A 437 -7.67 -7.29 13.25
N GLY A 438 -7.43 -7.90 12.08
CA GLY A 438 -7.64 -9.34 11.86
C GLY A 438 -6.87 -10.24 12.85
N SER A 439 -5.87 -9.70 13.55
CA SER A 439 -5.15 -10.38 14.64
C SER A 439 -5.80 -10.26 16.02
N LYS A 440 -6.79 -9.36 16.21
CA LYS A 440 -7.42 -9.07 17.52
C LYS A 440 -8.88 -9.48 17.65
N GLN A 441 -9.62 -9.69 16.56
CA GLN A 441 -11.01 -10.15 16.61
C GLN A 441 -11.14 -11.68 16.39
N THR A 442 -10.84 -12.47 17.41
CA THR A 442 -11.42 -13.82 17.57
C THR A 442 -11.72 -14.10 19.03
N HIS A 443 -13.01 -14.04 19.41
CA HIS A 443 -13.48 -14.79 20.56
C HIS A 443 -13.32 -16.31 20.31
N PRO A 444 -13.13 -17.11 21.37
CA PRO A 444 -12.56 -18.44 21.27
C PRO A 444 -13.62 -19.44 20.77
N ARG A 445 -13.67 -19.67 19.47
CA ARG A 445 -14.23 -20.91 18.93
C ARG A 445 -13.09 -21.71 18.33
N LYS A 446 -12.91 -22.92 18.88
CA LYS A 446 -11.94 -23.95 18.51
C LYS A 446 -11.82 -24.07 16.99
N SER A 447 -10.85 -23.37 16.43
CA SER A 447 -10.30 -23.55 15.10
C SER A 447 -8.95 -22.86 15.16
N SER A 448 -7.89 -23.66 15.23
CA SER A 448 -6.49 -23.24 15.33
C SER A 448 -6.12 -22.29 14.18
N ARG A 449 -6.27 -20.98 14.39
CA ARG A 449 -5.67 -19.95 13.52
C ARG A 449 -4.19 -19.84 13.91
N LYS A 450 -3.35 -20.46 13.08
CA LYS A 450 -1.89 -20.43 13.17
C LYS A 450 -1.40 -19.02 12.83
N ILE A 451 -0.58 -18.46 13.72
CA ILE A 451 0.15 -17.22 13.52
C ILE A 451 1.13 -17.45 12.35
N VAL A 452 1.17 -16.53 11.39
CA VAL A 452 1.97 -16.67 10.14
C VAL A 452 3.47 -16.88 10.41
N GLY A 453 3.99 -16.47 11.58
CA GLY A 453 5.36 -16.80 12.02
C GLY A 453 5.52 -18.13 12.77
N SER A 454 4.46 -18.71 13.34
CA SER A 454 4.56 -19.93 14.13
C SER A 454 4.71 -21.18 13.25
N ASP A 455 4.06 -21.21 12.08
CA ASP A 455 4.24 -22.30 11.11
C ASP A 455 5.62 -22.29 10.46
N ILE A 456 6.14 -21.12 10.11
CA ILE A 456 7.50 -20.95 9.56
C ILE A 456 8.51 -21.41 10.60
N LEU A 457 8.37 -20.97 11.85
CA LEU A 457 9.25 -21.36 12.93
C LEU A 457 9.22 -22.87 13.20
N VAL A 458 8.03 -23.48 13.23
CA VAL A 458 7.89 -24.93 13.39
C VAL A 458 8.54 -25.68 12.22
N ASN A 459 8.41 -25.16 11.00
CA ASN A 459 9.06 -25.75 9.82
C ASN A 459 10.59 -25.61 9.86
N LEU A 460 11.14 -24.49 10.34
CA LEU A 460 12.58 -24.31 10.49
C LEU A 460 13.20 -25.39 11.40
N PHE A 461 12.51 -25.73 12.51
CA PHE A 461 12.97 -26.75 13.44
C PHE A 461 12.69 -28.20 13.02
N LYS A 462 12.07 -28.45 11.85
CA LYS A 462 12.04 -29.80 11.26
C LYS A 462 13.43 -30.27 10.85
N TYR A 463 14.29 -29.34 10.43
CA TYR A 463 15.66 -29.59 9.98
C TYR A 463 16.63 -28.62 10.69
N PRO A 464 16.96 -28.87 11.97
CA PRO A 464 17.89 -28.04 12.74
C PRO A 464 19.33 -28.18 12.22
N ASP A 465 20.13 -27.13 12.37
CA ASP A 465 21.58 -27.17 12.05
C ASP A 465 22.37 -27.94 13.12
N LEU A 466 21.93 -27.90 14.37
CA LEU A 466 22.53 -28.59 15.51
C LEU A 466 21.40 -29.09 16.42
N ALA A 467 21.54 -30.29 16.97
CA ALA A 467 20.61 -30.82 17.95
C ALA A 467 21.30 -31.78 18.92
N PHE A 468 21.04 -31.63 20.21
CA PHE A 468 21.53 -32.54 21.26
C PHE A 468 20.49 -32.66 22.37
N GLY A 469 20.11 -33.90 22.69
CA GLY A 469 19.03 -34.20 23.63
C GLY A 469 17.72 -33.52 23.22
N ASN A 470 17.18 -32.66 24.08
CA ASN A 470 15.93 -31.93 23.82
C ASN A 470 16.15 -30.54 23.20
N PHE A 471 17.39 -30.14 22.93
CA PHE A 471 17.75 -28.81 22.40
C PHE A 471 18.01 -28.88 20.90
N HIS A 472 17.42 -27.94 20.16
CA HIS A 472 17.52 -27.84 18.70
C HIS A 472 17.87 -26.40 18.32
N PHE A 473 18.70 -26.22 17.31
CA PHE A 473 19.24 -24.92 16.91
C PHE A 473 19.10 -24.71 15.41
N VAL A 474 18.75 -23.49 15.01
CA VAL A 474 18.63 -23.06 13.62
C VAL A 474 19.33 -21.72 13.46
N PHE A 475 20.21 -21.61 12.47
CA PHE A 475 21.02 -20.44 12.18
C PHE A 475 20.87 -20.01 10.72
N ASP A 476 21.34 -18.80 10.44
CA ASP A 476 21.48 -18.27 9.09
C ASP A 476 22.56 -19.08 8.33
N PRO A 477 22.21 -19.74 7.20
CA PRO A 477 23.17 -20.53 6.41
C PRO A 477 24.24 -19.68 5.73
N SER A 478 23.96 -18.39 5.48
CA SER A 478 24.89 -17.46 4.82
C SER A 478 25.91 -16.86 5.79
N ASN A 479 25.69 -16.97 7.11
CA ASN A 479 26.54 -16.36 8.12
C ASN A 479 27.27 -17.43 8.95
N LYS A 480 28.59 -17.54 8.71
CA LYS A 480 29.51 -18.45 9.42
C LYS A 480 30.22 -17.82 10.62
N ASP A 481 29.92 -16.56 10.96
CA ASP A 481 30.50 -15.90 12.14
C ASP A 481 30.11 -16.67 13.42
N PRO A 482 31.07 -17.09 14.27
CA PRO A 482 30.79 -17.71 15.56
C PRO A 482 29.88 -16.87 16.48
N LYS A 483 29.87 -15.55 16.33
CA LYS A 483 29.01 -14.66 17.12
C LYS A 483 27.60 -14.48 16.52
N SER A 484 27.32 -15.07 15.37
CA SER A 484 26.00 -14.97 14.72
C SER A 484 24.90 -15.55 15.61
N ILE A 485 23.77 -14.83 15.65
CA ILE A 485 22.58 -15.22 16.39
C ILE A 485 21.70 -16.16 15.56
N GLY A 486 21.05 -17.09 16.24
CA GLY A 486 20.10 -18.04 15.71
C GLY A 486 18.96 -18.31 16.69
N LEU A 487 18.16 -19.30 16.35
CA LEU A 487 16.96 -19.70 17.06
C LEU A 487 17.25 -21.01 17.80
N MET A 488 16.83 -21.09 19.06
CA MET A 488 16.87 -22.33 19.85
C MET A 488 15.45 -22.76 20.22
N MET A 489 15.21 -24.07 20.18
CA MET A 489 14.02 -24.73 20.71
C MET A 489 14.42 -25.80 21.73
N VAL A 490 13.71 -25.86 22.86
CA VAL A 490 13.83 -26.94 23.85
C VAL A 490 12.49 -27.64 24.07
N ALA A 491 12.49 -28.97 24.00
CA ALA A 491 11.32 -29.80 24.25
C ALA A 491 11.31 -30.35 25.69
N ILE A 492 10.30 -29.98 26.48
CA ILE A 492 10.13 -30.44 27.87
C ILE A 492 9.01 -31.50 27.89
N LYS A 493 9.32 -32.69 28.38
CA LYS A 493 8.31 -33.75 28.58
C LYS A 493 7.55 -33.48 29.87
N SER A 494 6.22 -33.53 29.82
CA SER A 494 5.37 -33.42 31.02
C SER A 494 5.53 -34.68 31.87
N SER A 495 6.06 -34.52 33.09
CA SER A 495 6.16 -35.55 34.10
C SER A 495 4.92 -35.51 35.01
N THR A 496 3.85 -36.20 34.60
CA THR A 496 2.76 -36.59 35.52
C THR A 496 2.50 -38.08 35.33
N GLU A 497 3.19 -38.89 36.11
CA GLU A 497 2.80 -40.26 36.46
C GLU A 497 3.66 -40.68 37.67
N LEU A 498 3.20 -40.31 38.87
CA LEU A 498 3.50 -41.03 40.11
C LEU A 498 2.22 -41.02 40.96
N CYS A 499 1.81 -42.24 41.37
CA CYS A 499 0.82 -42.60 42.38
C CYS A 499 -0.62 -42.98 41.90
N HIS A 500 -0.83 -44.30 41.91
CA HIS A 500 -2.02 -45.10 42.27
C HIS A 500 -3.16 -45.39 41.27
N ASP A 501 -3.04 -46.61 40.74
CA ASP A 501 -4.00 -47.66 40.41
C ASP A 501 -5.46 -47.55 40.93
N ASN A 502 -6.44 -47.65 40.02
CA ASN A 502 -7.44 -48.72 40.01
C ASN A 502 -8.37 -48.64 38.79
N GLY A 503 -8.20 -49.60 37.88
CA GLY A 503 -9.25 -50.27 37.12
C GLY A 503 -10.25 -49.43 36.30
N LYS A 504 -9.99 -49.32 34.98
CA LYS A 504 -10.95 -49.70 33.91
C LYS A 504 -10.31 -49.52 32.53
N VAL A 505 -10.22 -50.63 31.81
CA VAL A 505 -9.83 -50.67 30.39
C VAL A 505 -10.99 -50.09 29.57
N ASN A 506 -10.72 -49.02 28.83
CA ASN A 506 -11.46 -48.71 27.61
C ASN A 506 -10.46 -48.23 26.55
N ASN A 507 -10.39 -49.00 25.46
CA ASN A 507 -9.60 -48.74 24.28
C ASN A 507 -10.08 -47.46 23.58
N THR A 508 -9.25 -46.41 23.58
CA THR A 508 -9.23 -45.39 22.55
C THR A 508 -7.77 -45.08 22.18
N GLN A 509 -7.44 -45.28 20.90
CA GLN A 509 -6.11 -45.10 20.34
C GLN A 509 -5.72 -43.61 20.26
N HIS A 510 -4.51 -43.33 20.77
CA HIS A 510 -3.59 -42.23 20.47
C HIS A 510 -4.07 -40.77 20.61
N SER A 511 -4.06 -40.27 21.86
CA SER A 511 -3.75 -38.86 22.12
C SER A 511 -2.24 -38.69 22.27
N ASP A 512 -1.57 -38.02 21.33
CA ASP A 512 -0.17 -37.63 21.47
C ASP A 512 0.02 -36.78 22.73
N LYS A 513 0.77 -37.32 23.71
CA LYS A 513 1.18 -36.61 24.94
C LYS A 513 1.96 -35.34 24.53
N GLN A 514 1.35 -34.16 24.67
CA GLN A 514 1.94 -32.88 24.25
C GLN A 514 3.23 -32.57 25.03
N SER A 515 4.39 -32.66 24.36
CA SER A 515 5.65 -32.08 24.85
C SER A 515 5.60 -30.55 24.76
N LEU A 516 5.92 -29.85 25.85
CA LEU A 516 5.99 -28.38 25.85
C LEU A 516 7.24 -27.93 25.11
N LYS A 517 7.08 -27.14 24.04
CA LYS A 517 8.21 -26.57 23.29
C LYS A 517 8.38 -25.09 23.65
N LEU A 518 9.59 -24.73 24.07
CA LEU A 518 9.97 -23.35 24.40
C LEU A 518 11.11 -22.89 23.51
N TYR A 519 11.19 -21.58 23.28
CA TYR A 519 12.08 -20.99 22.29
C TYR A 519 12.87 -19.81 22.86
N THR A 520 14.07 -19.55 22.34
CA THR A 520 14.85 -18.35 22.64
C THR A 520 15.82 -18.01 21.49
N ILE A 521 16.42 -16.82 21.53
CA ILE A 521 17.50 -16.41 20.62
C ILE A 521 18.83 -16.77 21.29
N ILE A 522 19.75 -17.36 20.53
CA ILE A 522 21.07 -17.78 21.05
C ILE A 522 22.15 -17.54 20.00
N SER A 523 23.39 -17.26 20.39
CA SER A 523 24.52 -17.23 19.45
C SER A 523 25.10 -18.63 19.18
N ARG A 524 25.83 -18.82 18.07
CA ARG A 524 26.52 -20.10 17.80
C ARG A 524 27.52 -20.46 18.89
N VAL A 525 28.29 -19.49 19.41
CA VAL A 525 29.21 -19.72 20.53
C VAL A 525 28.46 -20.22 21.77
N GLN A 526 27.34 -19.58 22.13
CA GLN A 526 26.53 -20.01 23.27
C GLN A 526 25.90 -21.40 23.07
N ALA A 527 25.54 -21.76 21.84
CA ALA A 527 25.04 -23.10 21.52
C ALA A 527 26.13 -24.17 21.70
N ASN A 528 27.37 -23.88 21.27
CA ASN A 528 28.52 -24.77 21.46
C ASN A 528 28.93 -24.88 22.94
N GLU A 529 28.90 -23.76 23.69
CA GLU A 529 29.11 -23.76 25.14
C GLU A 529 28.08 -24.68 25.84
N LEU A 530 26.80 -24.58 25.45
CA LEU A 530 25.73 -25.40 25.99
C LEU A 530 25.88 -26.90 25.65
N GLU A 531 26.46 -27.22 24.49
CA GLU A 531 26.81 -28.58 24.10
C GLU A 531 27.89 -29.17 25.01
N SER A 532 28.90 -28.37 25.37
CA SER A 532 30.05 -28.74 26.20
C SER A 532 29.74 -28.92 27.69
N VAL A 533 28.56 -28.53 28.16
CA VAL A 533 28.14 -28.69 29.56
C VAL A 533 28.00 -30.17 29.91
N ALA A 534 28.85 -30.64 30.83
CA ALA A 534 28.77 -31.98 31.40
C ALA A 534 27.48 -32.15 32.24
N GLY A 535 26.69 -33.17 31.94
CA GLY A 535 25.45 -33.48 32.65
C GLY A 535 24.25 -33.75 31.73
N GLY A 536 23.07 -33.98 32.32
CA GLY A 536 21.82 -34.24 31.61
C GLY A 536 21.10 -32.97 31.12
N GLY A 537 19.81 -33.09 30.77
CA GLY A 537 18.98 -31.95 30.35
C GLY A 537 18.88 -30.86 31.43
N ASP A 538 18.80 -31.26 32.71
CA ASP A 538 18.64 -30.33 33.84
C ASP A 538 19.89 -29.48 34.10
N SER A 539 21.09 -30.04 33.91
CA SER A 539 22.35 -29.31 34.01
C SER A 539 22.46 -28.24 32.92
N ARG A 540 22.06 -28.57 31.68
CA ARG A 540 22.01 -27.62 30.55
C ARG A 540 20.95 -26.54 30.73
N MET A 541 19.76 -26.90 31.23
CA MET A 541 18.70 -25.93 31.58
C MET A 541 19.17 -24.97 32.68
N THR A 542 19.89 -25.49 33.68
CA THR A 542 20.46 -24.67 34.76
C THR A 542 21.52 -23.71 34.21
N TYR A 543 22.42 -24.18 33.35
CA TYR A 543 23.42 -23.34 32.70
C TYR A 543 22.77 -22.24 31.84
N LEU A 544 21.72 -22.58 31.08
CA LEU A 544 21.02 -21.63 30.23
C LEU A 544 20.41 -20.47 31.01
N TYR A 545 19.81 -20.74 32.18
CA TYR A 545 19.20 -19.70 33.00
C TYR A 545 20.21 -18.98 33.92
N LYS A 546 21.13 -19.70 34.59
CA LYS A 546 22.06 -19.12 35.57
C LYS A 546 23.28 -18.47 34.93
N ASN A 547 23.83 -19.09 33.89
CA ASN A 547 25.10 -18.67 33.30
C ASN A 547 24.87 -17.78 32.07
N LEU A 548 23.91 -18.14 31.20
CA LEU A 548 23.62 -17.36 29.99
C LEU A 548 22.51 -16.31 30.17
N GLY A 549 21.71 -16.40 31.24
CA GLY A 549 20.63 -15.45 31.52
C GLY A 549 19.49 -15.43 30.49
N LEU A 550 19.39 -16.47 29.65
CA LEU A 550 18.45 -16.51 28.53
C LEU A 550 17.04 -16.89 29.02
N LYS A 551 16.04 -16.10 28.62
CA LYS A 551 14.63 -16.38 28.92
C LYS A 551 14.01 -17.23 27.82
N LEU A 552 13.30 -18.28 28.23
CA LEU A 552 12.54 -19.16 27.36
C LEU A 552 11.12 -18.62 27.17
N MET A 553 10.62 -18.68 25.94
CA MET A 553 9.31 -18.15 25.56
C MET A 553 8.46 -19.22 24.88
N GLY A 554 7.13 -19.16 25.05
CA GLY A 554 6.19 -19.96 24.27
C GLY A 554 6.18 -19.55 22.79
N LEU A 555 5.73 -20.46 21.93
CA LEU A 555 5.73 -20.33 20.47
C LEU A 555 5.24 -18.96 19.97
N ASP A 556 4.06 -18.52 20.41
CA ASP A 556 3.42 -17.29 19.90
C ASP A 556 4.16 -16.02 20.34
N ARG A 557 4.62 -15.97 21.60
CA ARG A 557 5.41 -14.83 22.10
C ARG A 557 6.78 -14.78 21.45
N PHE A 558 7.41 -15.93 21.24
CA PHE A 558 8.71 -15.99 20.59
C PHE A 558 8.63 -15.62 19.10
N ALA A 559 7.62 -16.11 18.38
CA ALA A 559 7.40 -15.77 16.98
C ALA A 559 7.25 -14.26 16.77
N LEU A 560 6.63 -13.56 17.73
CA LEU A 560 6.49 -12.10 17.70
C LEU A 560 7.81 -11.37 17.99
N VAL A 561 8.59 -11.82 18.98
CA VAL A 561 9.87 -11.19 19.37
C VAL A 561 10.97 -11.44 18.34
N ALA A 562 11.03 -12.65 17.77
CA ALA A 562 12.07 -13.08 16.84
C ALA A 562 11.64 -12.98 15.37
N ASN A 563 10.50 -12.35 15.05
CA ASN A 563 9.91 -12.35 13.70
C ASN A 563 10.92 -11.98 12.59
N SER A 564 11.67 -10.90 12.78
CA SER A 564 12.70 -10.46 11.82
C SER A 564 13.79 -11.52 11.59
N LEU A 565 14.25 -12.17 12.66
CA LEU A 565 15.26 -13.23 12.58
C LEU A 565 14.71 -14.51 11.95
N ILE A 566 13.46 -14.89 12.30
CA ILE A 566 12.75 -16.04 11.72
C ILE A 566 12.58 -15.84 10.21
N SER A 567 12.07 -14.68 9.78
CA SER A 567 11.89 -14.36 8.37
C SER A 567 13.23 -14.29 7.63
N SER A 568 14.27 -13.68 8.22
CA SER A 568 15.60 -13.64 7.61
C SER A 568 16.16 -15.05 7.36
N ILE A 569 16.13 -15.92 8.37
CA ILE A 569 16.63 -17.30 8.25
C ILE A 569 15.75 -18.10 7.28
N ALA A 570 14.42 -17.95 7.35
CA ALA A 570 13.49 -18.65 6.47
C ALA A 570 13.64 -18.24 5.00
N THR A 571 13.77 -16.94 4.70
CA THR A 571 13.99 -16.45 3.33
C THR A 571 15.33 -16.93 2.79
N LYS A 572 16.39 -16.91 3.61
CA LYS A 572 17.71 -17.38 3.18
C LYS A 572 17.77 -18.89 2.99
N ARG A 573 17.04 -19.66 3.79
CA ARG A 573 16.83 -21.10 3.58
C ARG A 573 15.86 -21.40 2.42
N GLY A 574 14.93 -20.48 2.11
CA GLY A 574 13.92 -20.62 1.06
C GLY A 574 14.33 -20.13 -0.34
N ARG A 575 15.48 -19.46 -0.49
CA ARG A 575 16.04 -19.08 -1.80
C ARG A 575 16.56 -20.28 -2.61
N ASP A 576 16.70 -21.46 -2.02
CA ASP A 576 17.08 -22.71 -2.72
C ASP A 576 15.88 -23.52 -3.28
N CYS A 577 14.70 -22.90 -3.43
CA CYS A 577 13.52 -23.59 -3.97
C CYS A 577 13.61 -23.79 -5.49
N VAL A 578 13.67 -25.06 -5.91
CA VAL A 578 13.55 -25.49 -7.31
C VAL A 578 12.10 -25.30 -7.79
N TRP A 579 11.93 -24.52 -8.86
CA TRP A 579 10.61 -24.17 -9.43
C TRP A 579 10.27 -24.98 -10.69
N ALA A 580 11.29 -25.28 -11.50
CA ALA A 580 11.12 -26.07 -12.72
C ALA A 580 12.23 -27.12 -12.79
N CYS A 581 11.93 -28.30 -13.31
CA CYS A 581 12.94 -29.32 -13.56
C CYS A 581 12.67 -30.09 -14.86
N THR A 582 13.74 -30.57 -15.49
CA THR A 582 13.66 -31.46 -16.65
C THR A 582 14.91 -32.33 -16.74
N TRP A 583 14.81 -33.43 -17.49
CA TRP A 583 15.94 -34.32 -17.72
C TRP A 583 16.69 -33.94 -18.99
N VAL A 584 18.02 -33.88 -18.89
CA VAL A 584 18.91 -33.79 -20.05
C VAL A 584 19.32 -35.22 -20.44
N PRO A 585 19.02 -35.69 -21.66
CA PRO A 585 19.41 -37.02 -22.13
C PRO A 585 20.92 -37.24 -22.09
N ALA A 586 21.34 -38.50 -21.95
CA ALA A 586 22.74 -38.88 -22.08
C ALA A 586 23.22 -38.71 -23.53
N THR A 587 24.51 -38.42 -23.70
CA THR A 587 25.18 -38.38 -25.00
C THR A 587 26.27 -39.45 -25.06
N ASP A 588 26.92 -39.58 -26.21
CA ASP A 588 28.13 -40.40 -26.39
C ASP A 588 29.29 -39.98 -25.46
N ARG A 589 29.23 -38.76 -24.90
CA ARG A 589 30.29 -38.17 -24.06
C ARG A 589 29.86 -37.81 -22.64
N SER A 590 28.58 -37.93 -22.29
CA SER A 590 28.07 -37.50 -20.98
C SER A 590 26.89 -38.35 -20.48
N SER A 591 26.84 -38.58 -19.17
CA SER A 591 25.72 -39.22 -18.50
C SER A 591 24.48 -38.31 -18.49
N ARG A 592 23.30 -38.90 -18.23
CA ARG A 592 22.05 -38.15 -18.03
C ARG A 592 22.22 -37.16 -16.88
N LEU A 593 21.71 -35.94 -17.04
CA LEU A 593 21.74 -34.89 -16.01
C LEU A 593 20.32 -34.44 -15.67
N LEU A 594 20.12 -33.96 -14.44
CA LEU A 594 18.89 -33.27 -14.05
C LEU A 594 19.13 -31.76 -14.14
N LEU A 595 18.28 -31.06 -14.89
CA LEU A 595 18.31 -29.61 -15.02
C LEU A 595 17.21 -29.00 -14.14
N THR A 596 17.56 -28.03 -13.31
CA THR A 596 16.61 -27.36 -12.42
C THR A 596 16.70 -25.84 -12.55
N GLY A 597 15.58 -25.17 -12.71
CA GLY A 597 15.45 -23.72 -12.57
C GLY A 597 14.97 -23.35 -11.16
N SER A 598 15.59 -22.35 -10.55
CA SER A 598 15.34 -21.97 -9.16
C SER A 598 14.89 -20.51 -9.02
N LEU A 599 14.27 -20.21 -7.88
CA LEU A 599 13.96 -18.85 -7.45
C LEU A 599 15.23 -18.03 -7.12
N ASP A 600 16.38 -18.67 -6.94
CA ASP A 600 17.68 -18.00 -6.81
C ASP A 600 18.21 -17.38 -8.13
N LYS A 601 17.40 -17.40 -9.20
CA LYS A 601 17.71 -16.87 -10.54
C LYS A 601 18.74 -17.71 -11.31
N THR A 602 19.08 -18.89 -10.80
CA THR A 602 20.05 -19.79 -11.42
C THR A 602 19.39 -21.03 -12.00
N VAL A 603 20.08 -21.62 -12.97
CA VAL A 603 19.76 -22.93 -13.49
C VAL A 603 20.90 -23.87 -13.08
N LYS A 604 20.58 -24.97 -12.41
CA LYS A 604 21.56 -25.93 -11.90
C LYS A 604 21.46 -27.25 -12.66
N LEU A 605 22.60 -27.87 -12.94
CA LEU A 605 22.73 -29.20 -13.53
C LEU A 605 23.27 -30.17 -12.49
N TRP A 606 22.57 -31.27 -12.28
CA TRP A 606 22.89 -32.26 -11.25
C TRP A 606 23.20 -33.62 -11.87
N ASN A 607 24.19 -34.30 -11.29
CA ASN A 607 24.42 -35.70 -11.55
C ASN A 607 23.47 -36.51 -10.64
N PRO A 608 22.49 -37.23 -11.21
CA PRO A 608 21.51 -37.97 -10.41
C PRO A 608 22.10 -39.19 -9.69
N GLU A 609 23.20 -39.76 -10.18
CA GLU A 609 23.80 -40.99 -9.61
C GLU A 609 24.59 -40.69 -8.34
N VAL A 610 25.30 -39.55 -8.31
CA VAL A 610 26.14 -39.12 -7.18
C VAL A 610 25.48 -38.03 -6.35
N LEU A 611 24.27 -37.59 -6.74
CA LEU A 611 23.49 -36.52 -6.11
C LEU A 611 24.29 -35.22 -5.91
N SER A 612 25.14 -34.88 -6.88
CA SER A 612 26.06 -33.75 -6.81
C SER A 612 25.76 -32.69 -7.87
N LEU A 613 25.99 -31.43 -7.50
CA LEU A 613 25.90 -30.29 -8.42
C LEU A 613 27.07 -30.35 -9.40
N VAL A 614 26.78 -30.39 -10.70
CA VAL A 614 27.78 -30.41 -11.77
C VAL A 614 28.09 -28.99 -12.23
N ARG A 615 27.05 -28.17 -12.50
CA ARG A 615 27.21 -26.79 -12.99
C ARG A 615 26.06 -25.89 -12.54
N THR A 616 26.35 -24.59 -12.49
CA THR A 616 25.37 -23.53 -12.32
C THR A 616 25.45 -22.58 -13.51
N ASN A 617 24.36 -22.44 -14.26
CA ASN A 617 24.20 -21.45 -15.30
C ASN A 617 23.57 -20.20 -14.69
N THR A 618 24.28 -19.07 -14.83
CA THR A 618 23.91 -17.77 -14.25
C THR A 618 23.70 -16.74 -15.36
N GLY A 619 23.00 -15.67 -15.01
CA GLY A 619 22.80 -14.52 -15.89
C GLY A 619 21.38 -13.97 -15.84
N HIS A 620 20.38 -14.74 -15.39
CA HIS A 620 19.01 -14.25 -15.31
C HIS A 620 18.90 -13.23 -14.18
N CYS A 621 18.15 -12.16 -14.43
CA CYS A 621 17.99 -11.07 -13.46
C CYS A 621 16.82 -11.34 -12.50
N LEU A 622 15.92 -12.26 -12.88
CA LEU A 622 14.74 -12.70 -12.15
C LEU A 622 14.65 -14.24 -12.14
N VAL A 623 13.58 -14.76 -11.53
CA VAL A 623 13.38 -16.19 -11.26
C VAL A 623 13.18 -17.02 -12.52
N ILE A 624 13.64 -18.27 -12.50
CA ILE A 624 13.47 -19.22 -13.60
C ILE A 624 12.10 -19.87 -13.52
N VAL A 625 11.26 -19.67 -14.54
CA VAL A 625 9.88 -20.18 -14.57
C VAL A 625 9.73 -21.45 -15.39
N SER A 626 10.64 -21.71 -16.34
CA SER A 626 10.60 -22.91 -17.18
C SER A 626 12.00 -23.29 -17.65
N VAL A 627 12.23 -24.60 -17.77
CA VAL A 627 13.48 -25.16 -18.32
C VAL A 627 13.14 -26.24 -19.34
N ALA A 628 13.97 -26.37 -20.38
CA ALA A 628 13.83 -27.39 -21.41
C ALA A 628 15.20 -27.92 -21.83
N ALA A 629 15.27 -29.20 -22.20
CA ALA A 629 16.46 -29.82 -22.76
C ALA A 629 16.15 -30.32 -24.18
N HIS A 630 17.08 -30.14 -25.10
CA HIS A 630 16.99 -30.71 -26.44
C HIS A 630 17.29 -32.22 -26.40
N LEU A 631 16.67 -33.00 -27.29
CA LEU A 631 16.85 -34.47 -27.32
C LEU A 631 18.27 -34.93 -27.59
N SER A 632 19.09 -34.10 -28.23
CA SER A 632 20.51 -34.40 -28.46
C SER A 632 21.34 -34.39 -27.18
N GLY A 633 20.81 -33.90 -26.04
CA GLY A 633 21.56 -33.74 -24.78
C GLY A 633 22.60 -32.60 -24.80
N LYS A 634 22.82 -31.96 -25.95
CA LYS A 634 23.87 -30.92 -26.12
C LYS A 634 23.42 -29.52 -25.75
N SER A 635 22.12 -29.21 -25.86
CA SER A 635 21.61 -27.86 -25.61
C SER A 635 20.41 -27.88 -24.67
N ALA A 636 20.33 -26.85 -23.84
CA ALA A 636 19.22 -26.60 -22.93
C ALA A 636 18.80 -25.14 -23.00
N ALA A 637 17.60 -24.85 -22.51
CA ALA A 637 17.07 -23.51 -22.44
C ALA A 637 16.41 -23.25 -21.09
N SER A 638 16.44 -21.98 -20.67
CA SER A 638 15.76 -21.47 -19.49
C SER A 638 14.99 -20.20 -19.81
N ALA A 639 13.76 -20.09 -19.30
CA ALA A 639 12.91 -18.92 -19.41
C ALA A 639 12.73 -18.27 -18.03
N SER A 640 12.77 -16.94 -17.99
CA SER A 640 12.69 -16.16 -16.76
C SER A 640 11.66 -15.04 -16.87
N ILE A 641 11.20 -14.55 -15.72
CA ILE A 641 10.31 -13.38 -15.62
C ILE A 641 11.03 -12.10 -16.07
N ASP A 642 12.35 -12.12 -16.24
CA ASP A 642 13.12 -11.01 -16.83
C ASP A 642 12.83 -10.76 -18.32
N SER A 643 11.89 -11.49 -18.91
CA SER A 643 11.50 -11.40 -20.32
C SER A 643 12.53 -12.00 -21.29
N PHE A 644 13.46 -12.80 -20.79
CA PHE A 644 14.46 -13.46 -21.63
C PHE A 644 14.39 -14.99 -21.52
N ILE A 645 14.61 -15.62 -22.67
CA ILE A 645 14.91 -17.05 -22.80
C ILE A 645 16.40 -17.16 -23.12
N ARG A 646 17.14 -17.90 -22.31
CA ARG A 646 18.53 -18.25 -22.63
C ARG A 646 18.61 -19.67 -23.12
N VAL A 647 19.28 -19.86 -24.24
CA VAL A 647 19.68 -21.17 -24.76
C VAL A 647 21.17 -21.30 -24.50
N PHE A 648 21.60 -22.40 -23.90
CA PHE A 648 22.98 -22.65 -23.54
C PHE A 648 23.40 -24.08 -23.86
N ASP A 649 24.69 -24.26 -24.06
CA ASP A 649 25.32 -25.54 -24.30
C ASP A 649 25.53 -26.27 -22.96
N VAL A 650 25.13 -27.54 -22.88
CA VAL A 650 25.12 -28.33 -21.63
C VAL A 650 26.55 -28.67 -21.18
N GLU A 651 27.46 -28.91 -22.12
CA GLU A 651 28.82 -29.37 -21.84
C GLU A 651 29.78 -28.22 -21.52
N SER A 652 29.64 -27.07 -22.17
CA SER A 652 30.46 -25.90 -21.91
C SER A 652 29.82 -24.92 -20.93
N ASN A 653 28.52 -25.04 -20.68
CA ASN A 653 27.70 -24.09 -19.90
C ASN A 653 27.66 -22.67 -20.49
N ASN A 654 28.07 -22.49 -21.75
CA ASN A 654 28.08 -21.20 -22.42
C ASN A 654 26.72 -20.88 -23.02
N THR A 655 26.31 -19.62 -22.93
CA THR A 655 25.11 -19.11 -23.60
C THR A 655 25.31 -19.15 -25.12
N ILE A 656 24.45 -19.90 -25.82
CA ILE A 656 24.39 -19.99 -27.28
C ILE A 656 23.57 -18.81 -27.83
N ALA A 657 22.42 -18.52 -27.21
CA ALA A 657 21.53 -17.46 -27.65
C ALA A 657 20.72 -16.89 -26.48
N THR A 658 20.35 -15.62 -26.59
CA THR A 658 19.37 -14.96 -25.70
C THR A 658 18.25 -14.42 -26.58
N LEU A 659 17.02 -14.81 -26.28
CA LEU A 659 15.81 -14.44 -27.01
C LEU A 659 14.93 -13.59 -26.09
N GLU A 660 14.40 -12.49 -26.59
CA GLU A 660 13.45 -11.66 -25.86
C GLU A 660 12.01 -12.18 -26.07
N ALA A 661 11.31 -12.42 -24.97
CA ALA A 661 9.93 -12.89 -24.96
C ALA A 661 9.18 -12.29 -23.76
N PRO A 662 8.06 -11.57 -23.96
CA PRO A 662 7.31 -10.95 -22.86
C PRO A 662 6.91 -11.97 -21.77
N PRO A 663 6.99 -11.59 -20.48
CA PRO A 663 6.98 -12.52 -19.35
C PRO A 663 5.62 -13.22 -19.15
N SER A 664 4.55 -12.71 -19.78
CA SER A 664 3.19 -13.28 -19.68
C SER A 664 2.96 -14.54 -20.53
N LYS A 665 3.93 -14.98 -21.35
CA LYS A 665 3.69 -15.98 -22.40
C LYS A 665 4.43 -17.32 -22.25
N VAL A 666 5.33 -17.52 -21.28
CA VAL A 666 6.15 -18.75 -21.20
C VAL A 666 5.84 -19.56 -19.95
N TRP A 667 4.79 -20.39 -20.03
CA TRP A 667 4.39 -21.32 -18.97
C TRP A 667 4.99 -22.71 -19.13
N LYS A 668 5.35 -23.08 -20.36
CA LYS A 668 5.94 -24.37 -20.71
C LYS A 668 6.84 -24.20 -21.92
N MET A 669 8.09 -24.64 -21.79
CA MET A 669 9.07 -24.62 -22.88
C MET A 669 9.41 -26.05 -23.30
N GLN A 670 9.50 -26.29 -24.61
CA GLN A 670 9.88 -27.57 -25.18
C GLN A 670 10.61 -27.33 -26.51
N PHE A 671 11.61 -28.16 -26.81
CA PHE A 671 12.23 -28.20 -28.13
C PHE A 671 11.32 -28.98 -29.11
N ASP A 672 11.11 -28.45 -30.32
CA ASP A 672 10.33 -29.10 -31.38
C ASP A 672 11.06 -30.36 -31.89
N LEU A 673 10.29 -31.41 -32.19
CA LEU A 673 10.76 -32.75 -32.59
C LEU A 673 10.79 -32.89 -34.12
N ARG A 674 11.34 -31.93 -34.86
CA ARG A 674 11.49 -32.11 -36.31
C ARG A 674 12.78 -32.86 -36.63
N VAL A 675 12.66 -34.18 -36.73
CA VAL A 675 13.64 -35.02 -37.43
C VAL A 675 13.64 -34.57 -38.89
N LYS A 676 14.65 -33.82 -39.33
CA LYS A 676 14.93 -33.69 -40.76
C LYS A 676 15.32 -35.09 -41.25
N GLN A 677 14.41 -35.77 -41.95
CA GLN A 677 14.81 -36.79 -42.91
C GLN A 677 15.69 -36.08 -43.94
N LEU A 678 17.01 -36.22 -43.81
CA LEU A 678 17.92 -36.08 -44.94
C LEU A 678 17.77 -37.38 -45.72
N SER A 679 16.95 -37.37 -46.78
CA SER A 679 17.02 -38.38 -47.83
C SER A 679 18.37 -38.28 -48.55
N PRO A 680 18.95 -39.41 -49.00
CA PRO A 680 20.25 -39.44 -49.67
C PRO A 680 20.29 -38.62 -50.96
#